data_AF-A0A3M2KPV9-F1
#
_entry.id   AF-A0A3M2KPV9-F1
#
_cell.length_a   1.000
_cell.length_b   1.000
_cell.length_c   1.000
_cell.angle_alpha   90.00
_cell.angle_beta   90.00
_cell.angle_gamma   90.00
#
_symmetry.space_group_name_H-M   'P 1'
#
loop_
_entity.id
_entity.type
_entity.pdbx_description
1 polymer ?
#
loop_
_entity_poly.entity_id
_entity_poly.type
_entity_poly.pdbx_seq_one_letter_code
_entity_poly.pdbx_strand_id
1 'polypeptide(L)'
;MELTRKIDTQLLPYVQKPARYLGTEYHAVVKRSESIELRVLLAYPDLYEAGIRHVGMEVLYGMANAHPHIWAERVYAPWRDAEAVMRQQAIPLFSLESRTPVAAFDLLFVYLPDELIHTNVLTLLDLGELPLRSEQRGEGQPLVLGGGPGALHPEPLAPFLDAFLPGDPENGFVHICELLVNRSGEKISRKELLRRLAEIPGVYVPALYQPIYSQYGEFQGLEPVEAGIPARVPVNRAGGEEIRRYTLKPPVPLGEMSESRPAGEQFPGILEETGGAPASEGEQVSGLRHRLEAGYTPAATVQLLRATREMLRRAGLGALSRWLPRDDHLAGAVWMAAKDWFHRAGSPMDLSFPDLRFPGLADMGLRIIPALLETAPFPLPALSGSARLRHLGNVNLLDPEILTAAGLLFRAGWKRVQLHLVVGLPTEKPEELNALVQLVQRFGELGQSHSEARPEVVVHPFFPRPFCAFQWEAPELPERLNPRFTRMMEALEGFPGRILGGDPDRAYLAAGVYRGDRRLAAVIESAWRAGARFDNLRESFRQELWQQAIAENADVWRPYSAPISITVPLPWDHLEGVASRSALKQEKLAGFQGELHAAARGMVTLGEGIPRSEWEAVVEAARVEIDRWRQKISGGSEATQSGLPGAVWKGGAARHVMAFPDKETVQYGRRKRKRETPTAVIKRKVRLRYAKTGPARFLSHLDMVRVFHRSAELAGIPLVYSQGKHPTPRISYGPPLAAGIASVAEYLDMEVEIGAEVNIQHLLNEFLPEGVQILQYKGIYSKVPSLGAILNRAEYEVHLGDQVSMDAGWIEAWQARKEVPIQRAVKGEIREVDIRPFVREFRWEENRLIVTVDVIDGRTAKITEVLETLFSPHGVDYRQFLIQRTGQFVVTEDAILSPLDVLPDAFGG
;
A
#
# COMPACT_ATOMS: atom_id res chain seq x y z
N MET A 1 -22.82 13.53 14.61
CA MET A 1 -22.57 13.33 16.06
C MET A 1 -23.00 11.94 16.53
N GLU A 2 -24.18 11.44 16.20
CA GLU A 2 -24.61 10.08 16.62
C GLU A 2 -23.74 8.96 16.03
N LEU A 3 -23.47 8.98 14.71
CA LEU A 3 -22.65 7.96 14.05
C LEU A 3 -21.22 7.90 14.59
N THR A 4 -20.58 9.05 14.80
CA THR A 4 -19.25 9.16 15.43
C THR A 4 -19.21 8.43 16.77
N ARG A 5 -20.22 8.65 17.62
CA ARG A 5 -20.34 7.98 18.92
C ARG A 5 -20.51 6.48 18.76
N LYS A 6 -21.37 6.02 17.82
CA LYS A 6 -21.53 4.59 17.52
C LYS A 6 -20.22 3.96 17.05
N ILE A 7 -19.49 4.60 16.14
CA ILE A 7 -18.18 4.12 15.68
C ILE A 7 -17.22 3.94 16.87
N ASP A 8 -17.08 4.95 17.72
CA ASP A 8 -16.13 4.91 18.84
C ASP A 8 -16.50 3.94 19.96
N THR A 9 -17.78 3.56 20.09
CA THR A 9 -18.27 2.74 21.23
C THR A 9 -18.72 1.33 20.81
N GLN A 10 -19.15 1.15 19.56
CA GLN A 10 -19.76 -0.09 19.07
C GLN A 10 -18.98 -0.73 17.91
N LEU A 11 -18.06 -0.01 17.24
CA LEU A 11 -17.21 -0.57 16.18
C LEU A 11 -15.75 -0.73 16.63
N LEU A 12 -15.07 0.38 16.91
CA LEU A 12 -13.62 0.37 17.15
C LEU A 12 -13.16 -0.51 18.33
N PRO A 13 -13.91 -0.65 19.45
CA PRO A 13 -13.54 -1.55 20.53
C PRO A 13 -13.62 -3.05 20.17
N TYR A 14 -14.29 -3.39 19.08
CA TYR A 14 -14.65 -4.78 18.70
C TYR A 14 -13.86 -5.31 17.50
N VAL A 15 -12.97 -4.50 16.92
CA VAL A 15 -12.17 -4.86 15.74
C VAL A 15 -10.70 -5.06 16.09
N GLN A 16 -10.01 -5.93 15.36
CA GLN A 16 -8.61 -6.28 15.64
C GLN A 16 -7.64 -5.14 15.37
N LYS A 17 -7.89 -4.35 14.30
CA LYS A 17 -7.05 -3.22 13.89
C LYS A 17 -7.87 -1.93 13.75
N PRO A 18 -8.26 -1.30 14.87
CA PRO A 18 -9.09 -0.09 14.84
C PRO A 18 -8.41 1.10 14.17
N ALA A 19 -7.07 1.14 14.13
CA ALA A 19 -6.30 2.19 13.48
C ALA A 19 -6.66 2.40 11.99
N ARG A 20 -7.18 1.36 11.30
CA ARG A 20 -7.62 1.43 9.89
C ARG A 20 -8.80 2.38 9.65
N TYR A 21 -9.55 2.72 10.71
CA TYR A 21 -10.84 3.40 10.62
C TYR A 21 -10.84 4.76 11.34
N LEU A 22 -9.66 5.28 11.71
CA LEU A 22 -9.56 6.51 12.51
C LEU A 22 -9.65 7.79 11.66
N GLY A 23 -9.02 7.81 10.49
CA GLY A 23 -8.94 8.97 9.60
C GLY A 23 -8.09 10.14 10.10
N THR A 24 -7.19 9.88 11.06
CA THR A 24 -6.35 10.90 11.70
C THR A 24 -4.94 11.00 11.09
N GLU A 25 -4.79 10.64 9.81
CA GLU A 25 -3.50 10.73 9.11
C GLU A 25 -2.97 12.17 9.02
N TYR A 26 -1.64 12.33 9.04
CA TYR A 26 -1.07 13.65 8.79
C TYR A 26 -1.40 14.10 7.36
N HIS A 27 -1.76 15.37 7.18
CA HIS A 27 -2.24 15.95 5.91
C HIS A 27 -3.58 15.42 5.40
N ALA A 28 -4.34 14.67 6.18
CA ALA A 28 -5.76 14.50 5.89
C ALA A 28 -6.42 15.89 5.75
N VAL A 29 -7.10 16.14 4.64
CA VAL A 29 -7.75 17.40 4.31
C VAL A 29 -9.16 17.41 4.90
N VAL A 30 -9.40 18.36 5.81
CA VAL A 30 -10.72 18.63 6.37
C VAL A 30 -11.15 20.03 5.96
N LYS A 31 -12.31 20.14 5.31
CA LYS A 31 -12.89 21.44 4.87
C LYS A 31 -14.17 21.75 5.66
N ARG A 32 -14.55 23.03 5.71
CA ARG A 32 -15.83 23.45 6.30
C ARG A 32 -16.93 23.26 5.27
N SER A 33 -18.02 22.59 5.63
CA SER A 33 -19.08 22.19 4.71
C SER A 33 -19.79 23.34 4.00
N GLU A 34 -19.80 24.55 4.58
CA GLU A 34 -20.56 25.71 4.08
C GLU A 34 -20.09 26.23 2.71
N SER A 35 -18.83 26.00 2.35
CA SER A 35 -18.25 26.44 1.07
C SER A 35 -18.11 25.32 0.05
N ILE A 36 -18.57 24.11 0.38
CA ILE A 36 -18.40 22.90 -0.43
C ILE A 36 -19.67 22.67 -1.24
N GLU A 37 -19.50 22.59 -2.55
CA GLU A 37 -20.58 22.34 -3.51
C GLU A 37 -20.58 20.89 -3.99
N LEU A 38 -19.44 20.19 -3.87
CA LEU A 38 -19.30 18.80 -4.26
C LEU A 38 -18.53 18.00 -3.19
N ARG A 39 -19.18 16.96 -2.67
CA ARG A 39 -18.55 15.96 -1.82
C ARG A 39 -18.22 14.70 -2.62
N VAL A 40 -16.92 14.40 -2.67
CA VAL A 40 -16.40 13.23 -3.37
C VAL A 40 -15.87 12.23 -2.36
N LEU A 41 -16.24 10.97 -2.51
CA LEU A 41 -15.69 9.87 -1.74
C LEU A 41 -14.85 8.99 -2.67
N LEU A 42 -13.53 9.00 -2.47
CA LEU A 42 -12.59 8.13 -3.15
C LEU A 42 -12.52 6.79 -2.40
N ALA A 43 -12.96 5.73 -3.04
CA ALA A 43 -12.99 4.39 -2.49
C ALA A 43 -11.91 3.52 -3.09
N TYR A 44 -11.14 2.85 -2.23
CA TYR A 44 -10.28 1.76 -2.65
C TYR A 44 -10.86 0.43 -2.13
N PRO A 45 -11.28 -0.49 -3.01
CA PRO A 45 -12.00 -1.73 -2.67
C PRO A 45 -11.06 -2.83 -2.14
N ASP A 46 -10.14 -2.47 -1.26
CA ASP A 46 -9.30 -3.39 -0.48
C ASP A 46 -9.00 -2.72 0.88
N LEU A 47 -8.21 -3.39 1.71
CA LEU A 47 -7.77 -2.92 3.01
C LEU A 47 -7.06 -1.56 2.94
N TYR A 48 -7.24 -0.80 4.01
CA TYR A 48 -6.56 0.48 4.27
C TYR A 48 -5.07 0.45 3.92
N GLU A 49 -4.33 -0.57 4.38
CA GLU A 49 -2.88 -0.66 4.16
C GLU A 49 -2.49 -0.81 2.67
N ALA A 50 -3.39 -1.34 1.84
CA ALA A 50 -3.20 -1.41 0.40
C ALA A 50 -3.53 -0.05 -0.24
N GLY A 51 -4.70 0.50 0.06
CA GLY A 51 -5.20 1.69 -0.62
C GLY A 51 -4.49 3.00 -0.25
N ILE A 52 -4.04 3.20 1.00
CA ILE A 52 -3.29 4.43 1.35
C ILE A 52 -1.86 4.45 0.76
N ARG A 53 -1.38 3.31 0.25
CA ARG A 53 -0.11 3.21 -0.49
C ARG A 53 -0.32 3.44 -1.99
N HIS A 54 -1.55 3.65 -2.43
CA HIS A 54 -1.88 3.71 -3.84
C HIS A 54 -1.71 5.13 -4.39
N VAL A 55 -0.78 5.32 -5.33
CA VAL A 55 -0.44 6.64 -5.89
C VAL A 55 -1.62 7.32 -6.58
N GLY A 56 -2.32 6.60 -7.46
CA GLY A 56 -3.42 7.19 -8.25
C GLY A 56 -4.50 7.78 -7.33
N MET A 57 -5.01 7.00 -6.38
CA MET A 57 -5.83 7.49 -5.25
C MET A 57 -5.30 8.77 -4.60
N GLU A 58 -4.02 8.84 -4.27
CA GLU A 58 -3.42 10.02 -3.62
C GLU A 58 -3.32 11.25 -4.56
N VAL A 59 -3.07 11.01 -5.85
CA VAL A 59 -3.10 12.04 -6.88
C VAL A 59 -4.52 12.59 -7.03
N LEU A 60 -5.53 11.72 -7.20
CA LEU A 60 -6.94 12.10 -7.31
C LEU A 60 -7.40 12.86 -6.05
N TYR A 61 -7.02 12.39 -4.87
CA TYR A 61 -7.30 13.05 -3.59
C TYR A 61 -6.72 14.46 -3.53
N GLY A 62 -5.45 14.62 -3.91
CA GLY A 62 -4.78 15.92 -3.94
C GLY A 62 -5.36 16.87 -4.99
N MET A 63 -5.70 16.37 -6.18
CA MET A 63 -6.31 17.15 -7.27
C MET A 63 -7.69 17.69 -6.88
N ALA A 64 -8.59 16.83 -6.40
CA ALA A 64 -9.92 17.25 -5.96
C ALA A 64 -9.84 18.23 -4.79
N ASN A 65 -9.01 17.95 -3.78
CA ASN A 65 -8.90 18.81 -2.61
C ASN A 65 -8.17 20.14 -2.87
N ALA A 66 -7.44 20.29 -3.98
CA ALA A 66 -6.90 21.57 -4.39
C ALA A 66 -7.99 22.56 -4.87
N HIS A 67 -9.15 22.05 -5.32
CA HIS A 67 -10.28 22.89 -5.72
C HIS A 67 -11.03 23.44 -4.48
N PRO A 68 -11.35 24.75 -4.41
CA PRO A 68 -11.94 25.35 -3.20
C PRO A 68 -13.34 24.80 -2.85
N HIS A 69 -14.14 24.45 -3.86
CA HIS A 69 -15.53 24.00 -3.70
C HIS A 69 -15.73 22.49 -3.65
N ILE A 70 -14.65 21.69 -3.76
CA ILE A 70 -14.71 20.23 -3.73
C ILE A 70 -14.09 19.76 -2.42
N TRP A 71 -14.73 18.81 -1.73
CA TRP A 71 -14.12 18.09 -0.62
C TRP A 71 -14.06 16.61 -0.95
N ALA A 72 -12.85 16.11 -1.21
CA ALA A 72 -12.60 14.69 -1.41
C ALA A 72 -12.18 14.03 -0.10
N GLU A 73 -12.80 12.90 0.19
CA GLU A 73 -12.54 12.07 1.36
C GLU A 73 -12.27 10.63 0.92
N ARG A 74 -11.80 9.79 1.84
CA ARG A 74 -11.37 8.41 1.54
C ARG A 74 -12.20 7.38 2.27
N VAL A 75 -12.36 6.23 1.64
CA VAL A 75 -12.95 5.03 2.24
C VAL A 75 -12.27 3.77 1.71
N TYR A 76 -12.22 2.74 2.54
CA TYR A 76 -11.60 1.44 2.24
C TYR A 76 -12.57 0.31 2.57
N ALA A 77 -12.37 -0.86 1.96
CA ALA A 77 -13.18 -2.03 2.31
C ALA A 77 -12.87 -2.46 3.77
N PRO A 78 -13.88 -2.59 4.64
CA PRO A 78 -13.65 -3.02 6.01
C PRO A 78 -13.22 -4.49 6.04
N TRP A 79 -12.31 -4.83 6.96
CA TRP A 79 -11.95 -6.22 7.19
C TRP A 79 -13.14 -7.02 7.71
N ARG A 80 -13.11 -8.35 7.57
CA ARG A 80 -14.26 -9.24 7.87
C ARG A 80 -14.80 -9.10 9.30
N ASP A 81 -13.94 -8.81 10.28
CA ASP A 81 -14.35 -8.54 11.66
C ASP A 81 -15.14 -7.22 11.78
N ALA A 82 -14.65 -6.16 11.15
CA ALA A 82 -15.31 -4.87 11.10
C ALA A 82 -16.61 -4.93 10.29
N GLU A 83 -16.63 -5.60 9.13
CA GLU A 83 -17.85 -5.84 8.35
C GLU A 83 -18.92 -6.52 9.21
N ALA A 84 -18.56 -7.58 9.95
CA ALA A 84 -19.50 -8.30 10.81
C ALA A 84 -20.08 -7.39 11.91
N VAL A 85 -19.24 -6.60 12.58
CA VAL A 85 -19.68 -5.65 13.62
C VAL A 85 -20.55 -4.55 13.02
N MET A 86 -20.16 -3.97 11.88
CA MET A 86 -20.92 -2.94 11.19
C MET A 86 -22.33 -3.43 10.83
N ARG A 87 -22.44 -4.64 10.28
CA ARG A 87 -23.73 -5.26 9.97
C ARG A 87 -24.57 -5.52 11.23
N GLN A 88 -23.95 -6.07 12.28
CA GLN A 88 -24.65 -6.36 13.53
C GLN A 88 -25.20 -5.10 14.21
N GLN A 89 -24.45 -4.00 14.16
CA GLN A 89 -24.78 -2.74 14.84
C GLN A 89 -25.49 -1.73 13.93
N ALA A 90 -25.81 -2.12 12.68
CA ALA A 90 -26.36 -1.24 11.65
C ALA A 90 -25.56 0.09 11.50
N ILE A 91 -24.23 -0.04 11.44
CA ILE A 91 -23.31 1.07 11.19
C ILE A 91 -23.04 1.09 9.68
N PRO A 92 -23.48 2.13 8.94
CA PRO A 92 -23.19 2.23 7.52
C PRO A 92 -21.71 2.46 7.29
N LEU A 93 -21.22 2.14 6.09
CA LEU A 93 -19.88 2.51 5.65
C LEU A 93 -19.73 4.03 5.67
N PHE A 94 -18.57 4.51 6.11
CA PHE A 94 -18.31 5.93 6.36
C PHE A 94 -16.93 6.37 5.85
N SER A 95 -16.81 7.66 5.55
CA SER A 95 -15.53 8.28 5.17
C SER A 95 -14.57 8.41 6.35
N LEU A 96 -13.26 8.36 6.09
CA LEU A 96 -12.27 8.48 7.14
C LEU A 96 -12.23 9.88 7.78
N GLU A 97 -12.20 10.93 6.96
CA GLU A 97 -11.94 12.29 7.42
C GLU A 97 -13.08 12.86 8.28
N SER A 98 -14.33 12.73 7.83
CA SER A 98 -15.50 13.30 8.52
C SER A 98 -16.42 12.26 9.16
N ARG A 99 -16.18 10.96 8.95
CA ARG A 99 -17.09 9.87 9.37
C ARG A 99 -18.51 10.05 8.84
N THR A 100 -18.63 10.56 7.62
CA THR A 100 -19.91 10.74 6.94
C THR A 100 -20.30 9.42 6.24
N PRO A 101 -21.57 8.97 6.32
CA PRO A 101 -22.04 7.82 5.55
C PRO A 101 -21.83 7.96 4.04
N VAL A 102 -21.52 6.86 3.34
CA VAL A 102 -21.34 6.86 1.88
C VAL A 102 -22.55 7.45 1.14
N ALA A 103 -23.77 7.13 1.58
CA ALA A 103 -25.00 7.62 0.96
C ALA A 103 -25.18 9.15 0.99
N ALA A 104 -24.41 9.89 1.80
CA ALA A 104 -24.50 11.35 1.91
C ALA A 104 -23.50 12.10 1.01
N PHE A 105 -22.77 11.40 0.14
CA PHE A 105 -21.86 12.00 -0.85
C PHE A 105 -22.55 12.20 -2.20
N ASP A 106 -22.02 13.12 -3.01
CA ASP A 106 -22.51 13.35 -4.37
C ASP A 106 -21.91 12.36 -5.38
N LEU A 107 -20.66 11.97 -5.14
CA LEU A 107 -19.87 11.09 -5.98
C LEU A 107 -19.10 10.08 -5.14
N LEU A 108 -19.24 8.80 -5.45
CA LEU A 108 -18.40 7.69 -5.02
C LEU A 108 -17.52 7.26 -6.19
N PHE A 109 -16.22 7.55 -6.13
CA PHE A 109 -15.26 7.11 -7.14
C PHE A 109 -14.52 5.88 -6.62
N VAL A 110 -14.80 4.71 -7.18
CA VAL A 110 -14.16 3.44 -6.87
C VAL A 110 -12.94 3.27 -7.77
N TYR A 111 -11.76 3.29 -7.19
CA TYR A 111 -10.54 3.00 -7.90
C TYR A 111 -10.35 1.48 -7.99
N LEU A 112 -10.27 0.93 -9.21
CA LEU A 112 -10.27 -0.51 -9.52
C LEU A 112 -8.85 -0.99 -9.84
N PRO A 113 -8.09 -1.48 -8.83
CA PRO A 113 -6.72 -1.96 -9.03
C PRO A 113 -6.59 -3.31 -9.74
N ASP A 114 -7.55 -4.22 -9.51
CA ASP A 114 -7.57 -5.57 -10.08
C ASP A 114 -9.03 -6.09 -10.13
N GLU A 115 -9.22 -7.33 -10.55
CA GLU A 115 -10.52 -7.93 -10.89
C GLU A 115 -11.03 -8.88 -9.81
N LEU A 116 -10.11 -9.42 -9.00
CA LEU A 116 -10.45 -10.28 -7.88
C LEU A 116 -10.93 -9.48 -6.66
N ILE A 117 -11.00 -8.17 -6.78
CA ILE A 117 -11.64 -7.25 -5.82
C ILE A 117 -13.08 -6.87 -6.19
N HIS A 118 -13.65 -7.39 -7.28
CA HIS A 118 -15.03 -7.07 -7.68
C HIS A 118 -16.05 -7.34 -6.57
N THR A 119 -15.87 -8.41 -5.79
CA THR A 119 -16.70 -8.71 -4.63
C THR A 119 -16.59 -7.64 -3.54
N ASN A 120 -15.43 -7.01 -3.37
CA ASN A 120 -15.26 -5.90 -2.42
C ASN A 120 -15.99 -4.63 -2.88
N VAL A 121 -16.09 -4.39 -4.19
CA VAL A 121 -16.90 -3.27 -4.73
C VAL A 121 -18.37 -3.43 -4.29
N LEU A 122 -18.92 -4.65 -4.40
CA LEU A 122 -20.28 -4.93 -3.93
C LEU A 122 -20.43 -4.73 -2.42
N THR A 123 -19.41 -5.08 -1.63
CA THR A 123 -19.38 -4.83 -0.18
C THR A 123 -19.40 -3.33 0.14
N LEU A 124 -18.66 -2.51 -0.61
CA LEU A 124 -18.68 -1.05 -0.44
C LEU A 124 -20.07 -0.47 -0.73
N LEU A 125 -20.74 -0.94 -1.80
CA LEU A 125 -22.07 -0.49 -2.17
C LEU A 125 -23.12 -0.89 -1.13
N ASP A 126 -23.10 -2.15 -0.71
CA ASP A 126 -24.05 -2.70 0.25
C ASP A 126 -23.92 -2.08 1.64
N LEU A 127 -22.70 -2.03 2.20
CA LEU A 127 -22.47 -1.33 3.48
C LEU A 127 -22.66 0.18 3.35
N GLY A 128 -22.48 0.75 2.16
CA GLY A 128 -22.76 2.15 1.86
C GLY A 128 -24.24 2.48 1.72
N GLU A 129 -25.13 1.49 1.89
CA GLU A 129 -26.59 1.60 1.76
C GLU A 129 -27.03 2.06 0.36
N LEU A 130 -26.25 1.70 -0.66
CA LEU A 130 -26.55 1.96 -2.06
C LEU A 130 -27.14 0.71 -2.72
N PRO A 131 -28.18 0.85 -3.58
CA PRO A 131 -28.60 -0.23 -4.44
C PRO A 131 -27.42 -0.79 -5.23
N LEU A 132 -27.29 -2.12 -5.23
CA LEU A 132 -26.20 -2.80 -5.92
C LEU A 132 -26.24 -2.48 -7.42
N ARG A 133 -27.42 -2.56 -8.03
CA ARG A 133 -27.60 -2.31 -9.47
C ARG A 133 -27.74 -0.81 -9.73
N SER A 134 -26.98 -0.28 -10.69
CA SER A 134 -26.98 1.15 -11.03
C SER A 134 -28.35 1.64 -11.51
N GLU A 135 -29.11 0.79 -12.22
CA GLU A 135 -30.48 1.08 -12.67
C GLU A 135 -31.49 1.32 -11.54
N GLN A 136 -31.20 0.83 -10.33
CA GLN A 136 -32.05 0.98 -9.16
C GLN A 136 -31.75 2.27 -8.38
N ARG A 137 -30.74 3.06 -8.80
CA ARG A 137 -30.34 4.28 -8.10
C ARG A 137 -31.16 5.50 -8.52
N GLY A 138 -31.65 6.23 -7.53
CA GLY A 138 -32.45 7.45 -7.71
C GLY A 138 -31.62 8.73 -7.84
N GLU A 139 -32.30 9.88 -7.92
CA GLU A 139 -31.63 11.20 -8.02
C GLU A 139 -30.91 11.64 -6.73
N GLY A 140 -31.39 11.20 -5.56
CA GLY A 140 -30.80 11.56 -4.26
C GLY A 140 -29.65 10.67 -3.79
N GLN A 141 -29.17 9.76 -4.64
CA GLN A 141 -28.07 8.84 -4.31
C GLN A 141 -26.79 9.22 -5.06
N PRO A 142 -25.61 8.99 -4.46
CA PRO A 142 -24.32 9.27 -5.10
C PRO A 142 -24.24 8.67 -6.50
N LEU A 143 -23.53 9.35 -7.40
CA LEU A 143 -23.02 8.71 -8.61
C LEU A 143 -21.89 7.77 -8.23
N VAL A 144 -21.88 6.56 -8.79
CA VAL A 144 -20.80 5.59 -8.54
C VAL A 144 -19.99 5.40 -9.81
N LEU A 145 -18.73 5.81 -9.78
CA LEU A 145 -17.81 5.76 -10.90
C LEU A 145 -16.69 4.74 -10.65
N GLY A 146 -16.26 4.03 -11.68
CA GLY A 146 -15.10 3.12 -11.62
C GLY A 146 -13.93 3.69 -12.43
N GLY A 147 -12.71 3.69 -11.89
CA GLY A 147 -11.52 4.13 -12.64
C GLY A 147 -10.28 3.29 -12.36
N GLY A 148 -9.16 3.60 -13.02
CA GLY A 148 -7.92 2.85 -12.90
C GLY A 148 -7.80 1.69 -13.91
N PRO A 149 -6.74 0.86 -13.82
CA PRO A 149 -6.47 -0.22 -14.77
C PRO A 149 -7.63 -1.21 -14.91
N GLY A 150 -8.31 -1.52 -13.80
CA GLY A 150 -9.49 -2.40 -13.79
C GLY A 150 -10.65 -1.88 -14.63
N ALA A 151 -10.73 -0.57 -14.89
CA ALA A 151 -11.76 0.02 -15.73
C ALA A 151 -11.53 -0.23 -17.25
N LEU A 152 -10.42 -0.85 -17.66
CA LEU A 152 -10.15 -1.24 -19.05
C LEU A 152 -10.98 -2.44 -19.53
N HIS A 153 -11.67 -3.12 -18.63
CA HIS A 153 -12.63 -4.18 -18.96
C HIS A 153 -13.90 -3.98 -18.11
N PRO A 154 -14.68 -2.93 -18.40
CA PRO A 154 -15.73 -2.46 -17.48
C PRO A 154 -16.96 -3.37 -17.42
N GLU A 155 -17.19 -4.21 -18.44
CA GLU A 155 -18.45 -4.94 -18.62
C GLU A 155 -18.85 -5.89 -17.48
N PRO A 156 -17.95 -6.68 -16.85
CA PRO A 156 -18.28 -7.48 -15.67
C PRO A 156 -18.89 -6.67 -14.51
N LEU A 157 -18.49 -5.40 -14.38
CA LEU A 157 -18.97 -4.49 -13.35
C LEU A 157 -20.01 -3.48 -13.84
N ALA A 158 -20.29 -3.44 -15.16
CA ALA A 158 -21.21 -2.49 -15.78
C ALA A 158 -22.57 -2.37 -15.10
N PRO A 159 -23.20 -3.45 -14.60
CA PRO A 159 -24.49 -3.34 -13.92
C PRO A 159 -24.43 -2.70 -12.53
N PHE A 160 -23.25 -2.54 -11.93
CA PHE A 160 -23.08 -2.02 -10.57
C PHE A 160 -22.60 -0.57 -10.51
N LEU A 161 -22.01 -0.04 -11.59
CA LEU A 161 -21.48 1.33 -11.65
C LEU A 161 -22.27 2.18 -12.65
N ASP A 162 -22.35 3.48 -12.38
CA ASP A 162 -23.04 4.45 -13.22
C ASP A 162 -22.19 4.84 -14.44
N ALA A 163 -20.87 4.96 -14.25
CA ALA A 163 -19.92 5.24 -15.31
C ALA A 163 -18.52 4.71 -14.99
N PHE A 164 -17.67 4.62 -16.00
CA PHE A 164 -16.28 4.21 -15.91
C PHE A 164 -15.38 5.27 -16.53
N LEU A 165 -14.16 5.35 -16.02
CA LEU A 165 -13.08 6.16 -16.55
C LEU A 165 -11.88 5.23 -16.86
N PRO A 166 -11.89 4.53 -18.01
CA PRO A 166 -10.87 3.56 -18.35
C PRO A 166 -9.50 4.22 -18.55
N GLY A 167 -8.44 3.56 -18.07
CA GLY A 167 -7.06 4.04 -18.18
C GLY A 167 -6.65 4.92 -17.01
N ASP A 168 -5.90 5.98 -17.30
CA ASP A 168 -5.36 6.92 -16.31
C ASP A 168 -6.44 7.95 -15.91
N PRO A 169 -7.02 7.88 -14.71
CA PRO A 169 -8.22 8.62 -14.38
C PRO A 169 -8.00 10.12 -14.14
N GLU A 170 -6.77 10.60 -14.01
CA GLU A 170 -6.45 11.95 -13.53
C GLU A 170 -7.13 13.06 -14.38
N ASN A 171 -7.00 12.99 -15.71
CA ASN A 171 -7.54 14.04 -16.59
C ASN A 171 -9.08 14.01 -16.64
N GLY A 172 -9.67 12.83 -16.77
CA GLY A 172 -11.13 12.70 -16.88
C GLY A 172 -11.83 13.02 -15.56
N PHE A 173 -11.20 12.68 -14.43
CA PHE A 173 -11.77 12.89 -13.10
C PHE A 173 -11.98 14.38 -12.78
N VAL A 174 -11.07 15.26 -13.19
CA VAL A 174 -11.22 16.72 -13.00
C VAL A 174 -12.43 17.24 -13.76
N HIS A 175 -12.56 16.91 -15.04
CA HIS A 175 -13.69 17.34 -15.87
C HIS A 175 -15.04 16.84 -15.32
N ILE A 176 -15.07 15.61 -14.78
CA ILE A 176 -16.25 15.09 -14.09
C ILE A 176 -16.56 15.94 -12.87
N CYS A 177 -15.59 16.23 -12.01
CA CYS A 177 -15.82 17.05 -10.83
C CYS A 177 -16.29 18.47 -11.20
N GLU A 178 -15.72 19.08 -12.24
CA GLU A 178 -16.13 20.40 -12.75
C GLU A 178 -17.58 20.36 -13.27
N LEU A 179 -17.96 19.34 -14.03
CA LEU A 179 -19.35 19.14 -14.47
C LEU A 179 -20.30 19.07 -13.25
N LEU A 180 -19.90 18.34 -12.20
CA LEU A 180 -20.72 18.13 -11.01
C LEU A 180 -20.79 19.37 -10.08
N VAL A 181 -19.78 20.22 -10.08
CA VAL A 181 -19.78 21.52 -9.39
C VAL A 181 -20.63 22.53 -10.17
N ASN A 182 -20.40 22.67 -11.48
CA ASN A 182 -21.07 23.68 -12.31
C ASN A 182 -22.59 23.47 -12.46
N ARG A 183 -23.08 22.24 -12.21
CA ARG A 183 -24.52 21.96 -12.17
C ARG A 183 -25.17 22.33 -10.83
N SER A 184 -24.42 22.70 -9.79
CA SER A 184 -24.96 22.94 -8.46
C SER A 184 -26.05 24.02 -8.53
N GLY A 185 -27.31 23.61 -8.30
CA GLY A 185 -28.51 24.46 -8.47
C GLY A 185 -29.38 24.18 -9.69
N GLU A 186 -28.92 23.39 -10.68
CA GLU A 186 -29.72 22.91 -11.81
C GLU A 186 -30.50 21.62 -11.44
N LYS A 187 -31.80 21.58 -11.73
CA LYS A 187 -32.59 20.33 -11.62
C LYS A 187 -32.40 19.46 -12.86
N ILE A 188 -31.33 18.66 -12.86
CA ILE A 188 -31.03 17.71 -13.94
C ILE A 188 -31.39 16.29 -13.49
N SER A 189 -32.14 15.55 -14.32
CA SER A 189 -32.42 14.14 -14.04
C SER A 189 -31.15 13.28 -14.10
N ARG A 190 -31.09 12.18 -13.34
CA ARG A 190 -29.93 11.25 -13.38
C ARG A 190 -29.63 10.78 -14.82
N LYS A 191 -30.67 10.50 -15.61
CA LYS A 191 -30.52 10.10 -17.02
C LYS A 191 -29.81 11.16 -17.87
N GLU A 192 -30.19 12.41 -17.71
CA GLU A 192 -29.59 13.52 -18.45
C GLU A 192 -28.14 13.79 -18.00
N LEU A 193 -27.88 13.67 -16.71
CA LEU A 193 -26.52 13.74 -16.19
C LEU A 193 -25.61 12.65 -16.76
N LEU A 194 -26.09 11.41 -16.85
CA LEU A 194 -25.36 10.30 -17.45
C LEU A 194 -25.01 10.57 -18.93
N ARG A 195 -25.88 11.27 -19.66
CA ARG A 195 -25.56 11.72 -21.04
C ARG A 195 -24.47 12.76 -21.07
N ARG A 196 -24.57 13.80 -20.24
CA ARG A 196 -23.52 14.84 -20.13
C ARG A 196 -22.17 14.25 -19.71
N LEU A 197 -22.17 13.21 -18.87
CA LEU A 197 -20.95 12.48 -18.53
C LEU A 197 -20.35 11.77 -19.75
N ALA A 198 -21.16 11.14 -20.59
CA ALA A 198 -20.68 10.47 -21.81
C ALA A 198 -20.13 11.44 -22.88
N GLU A 199 -20.41 12.74 -22.78
CA GLU A 199 -19.80 13.78 -23.62
C GLU A 199 -18.34 14.08 -23.21
N ILE A 200 -17.96 13.78 -21.96
CA ILE A 200 -16.58 13.92 -21.51
C ILE A 200 -15.73 12.84 -22.16
N PRO A 201 -14.66 13.21 -22.91
CA PRO A 201 -13.79 12.24 -23.56
C PRO A 201 -13.25 11.22 -22.56
N GLY A 202 -13.46 9.94 -22.88
CA GLY A 202 -12.99 8.82 -22.10
C GLY A 202 -13.84 8.41 -20.91
N VAL A 203 -15.04 8.99 -20.76
CA VAL A 203 -16.05 8.45 -19.86
C VAL A 203 -16.92 7.43 -20.59
N TYR A 204 -16.96 6.21 -20.06
CA TYR A 204 -17.84 5.15 -20.54
C TYR A 204 -19.07 5.02 -19.62
N VAL A 205 -20.28 5.14 -20.16
CA VAL A 205 -21.52 5.08 -19.38
C VAL A 205 -22.34 3.84 -19.80
N PRO A 206 -22.31 2.73 -19.04
CA PRO A 206 -22.86 1.45 -19.50
C PRO A 206 -24.34 1.46 -19.84
N ALA A 207 -25.13 2.30 -19.14
CA ALA A 207 -26.57 2.44 -19.38
C ALA A 207 -26.91 3.00 -20.78
N LEU A 208 -25.93 3.58 -21.47
CA LEU A 208 -26.08 4.13 -22.83
C LEU A 208 -25.67 3.14 -23.92
N TYR A 209 -25.34 1.90 -23.56
CA TYR A 209 -24.94 0.85 -24.50
C TYR A 209 -25.70 -0.44 -24.23
N GLN A 210 -26.17 -1.07 -25.31
CA GLN A 210 -26.84 -2.35 -25.30
C GLN A 210 -25.91 -3.44 -25.85
N PRO A 211 -25.64 -4.51 -25.07
CA PRO A 211 -24.89 -5.64 -25.58
C PRO A 211 -25.75 -6.47 -26.54
N ILE A 212 -25.17 -6.85 -27.68
CA ILE A 212 -25.79 -7.69 -28.69
C ILE A 212 -25.24 -9.11 -28.57
N TYR A 213 -26.13 -10.10 -28.62
CA TYR A 213 -25.77 -11.51 -28.53
C TYR A 213 -26.32 -12.29 -29.72
N SER A 214 -25.60 -13.32 -30.15
CA SER A 214 -26.12 -14.28 -31.14
C SER A 214 -27.21 -15.16 -30.53
N GLN A 215 -27.94 -15.88 -31.39
CA GLN A 215 -28.90 -16.91 -30.94
C GLN A 215 -28.27 -18.03 -30.09
N TYR A 216 -26.93 -18.16 -30.13
CA TYR A 216 -26.16 -19.12 -29.34
C TYR A 216 -25.56 -18.49 -28.07
N GLY A 217 -25.91 -17.23 -27.76
CA GLY A 217 -25.45 -16.52 -26.57
C GLY A 217 -24.01 -16.01 -26.66
N GLU A 218 -23.44 -15.93 -27.86
CA GLU A 218 -22.11 -15.37 -28.09
C GLU A 218 -22.20 -13.84 -28.20
N PHE A 219 -21.29 -13.13 -27.55
CA PHE A 219 -21.22 -11.67 -27.64
C PHE A 219 -20.89 -11.21 -29.07
N GLN A 220 -21.67 -10.28 -29.61
CA GLN A 220 -21.53 -9.75 -30.98
C GLN A 220 -21.14 -8.28 -31.01
N GLY A 221 -21.17 -7.57 -29.88
CA GLY A 221 -20.79 -6.16 -29.80
C GLY A 221 -21.61 -5.39 -28.78
N LEU A 222 -21.27 -4.11 -28.65
CA LEU A 222 -22.01 -3.11 -27.87
C LEU A 222 -22.48 -2.02 -28.83
N GLU A 223 -23.77 -1.70 -28.79
CA GLU A 223 -24.36 -0.64 -29.62
C GLU A 223 -24.88 0.49 -28.73
N PRO A 224 -24.63 1.76 -29.08
CA PRO A 224 -25.24 2.88 -28.37
C PRO A 224 -26.78 2.84 -28.47
N VAL A 225 -27.46 3.12 -27.36
CA VAL A 225 -28.93 3.09 -27.30
C VAL A 225 -29.60 4.29 -27.97
N GLU A 226 -28.85 5.35 -28.24
CA GLU A 226 -29.35 6.59 -28.84
C GLU A 226 -28.28 7.31 -29.66
N ALA A 227 -28.70 8.20 -30.56
CA ALA A 227 -27.80 8.98 -31.40
C ALA A 227 -27.02 10.02 -30.58
N GLY A 228 -25.76 10.27 -30.95
CA GLY A 228 -24.87 11.23 -30.29
C GLY A 228 -23.94 10.61 -29.25
N ILE A 229 -24.21 9.38 -28.81
CA ILE A 229 -23.30 8.60 -27.97
C ILE A 229 -22.21 7.96 -28.84
N PRO A 230 -20.92 8.09 -28.48
CA PRO A 230 -19.84 7.56 -29.30
C PRO A 230 -19.91 6.03 -29.37
N ALA A 231 -19.76 5.45 -30.57
CA ALA A 231 -19.72 3.99 -30.71
C ALA A 231 -18.50 3.36 -30.04
N ARG A 232 -17.41 4.14 -29.90
CA ARG A 232 -16.17 3.71 -29.27
C ARG A 232 -15.62 4.83 -28.40
N VAL A 233 -15.15 4.47 -27.21
CA VAL A 233 -14.76 5.41 -26.15
C VAL A 233 -13.24 5.46 -26.06
N PRO A 234 -12.60 6.64 -26.20
CA PRO A 234 -11.14 6.74 -26.06
C PRO A 234 -10.71 6.47 -24.62
N VAL A 235 -9.70 5.64 -24.41
CA VAL A 235 -9.14 5.40 -23.07
C VAL A 235 -8.37 6.64 -22.61
N ASN A 236 -8.52 7.00 -21.33
CA ASN A 236 -7.82 8.12 -20.73
C ASN A 236 -6.33 7.82 -20.59
N ARG A 237 -5.52 8.85 -20.82
CA ARG A 237 -4.06 8.79 -20.73
C ARG A 237 -3.58 9.96 -19.90
N ALA A 238 -2.58 9.74 -19.04
CA ALA A 238 -2.06 10.79 -18.17
C ALA A 238 -1.52 11.99 -18.98
N GLY A 239 -2.15 13.15 -18.80
CA GLY A 239 -1.70 14.42 -19.35
C GLY A 239 -0.77 15.08 -18.34
N GLY A 240 0.53 15.18 -18.65
CA GLY A 240 1.50 15.73 -17.69
C GLY A 240 1.32 17.21 -17.35
N GLU A 241 0.49 17.95 -18.08
CA GLU A 241 0.25 19.38 -17.83
C GLU A 241 -0.74 19.67 -16.69
N GLU A 242 -1.69 18.78 -16.42
CA GLU A 242 -2.70 19.01 -15.38
C GLU A 242 -2.14 18.70 -13.99
N ILE A 243 -1.47 17.56 -13.86
CA ILE A 243 -0.75 17.16 -12.64
C ILE A 243 0.24 18.26 -12.22
N ARG A 244 0.84 18.97 -13.20
CA ARG A 244 1.80 20.05 -12.97
C ARG A 244 1.30 21.18 -12.06
N ARG A 245 -0.01 21.40 -12.02
CA ARG A 245 -0.64 22.54 -11.32
C ARG A 245 -0.81 22.30 -9.82
N TYR A 246 -0.70 21.05 -9.35
CA TYR A 246 -1.07 20.67 -7.98
C TYR A 246 0.15 20.41 -7.10
N THR A 247 0.16 20.99 -5.89
CA THR A 247 1.14 20.63 -4.86
C THR A 247 0.54 19.52 -4.00
N LEU A 248 0.96 18.27 -4.26
CA LEU A 248 0.45 17.11 -3.54
C LEU A 248 0.98 17.08 -2.09
N LYS A 249 0.05 17.00 -1.13
CA LYS A 249 0.31 16.74 0.29
C LYS A 249 -0.46 15.48 0.72
N PRO A 250 -0.01 14.29 0.28
CA PRO A 250 -0.73 13.05 0.51
C PRO A 250 -0.81 12.74 2.02
N PRO A 251 -1.91 12.11 2.49
CA PRO A 251 -2.04 11.71 3.87
C PRO A 251 -1.00 10.66 4.26
N VAL A 252 -0.49 10.77 5.49
CA VAL A 252 0.56 9.90 6.02
C VAL A 252 -0.02 9.04 7.16
N PRO A 253 -0.02 7.69 7.02
CA PRO A 253 -0.62 6.76 7.99
C PRO A 253 0.02 6.85 9.37
N LEU A 254 -0.74 6.90 10.47
CA LEU A 254 -0.14 6.91 11.81
C LEU A 254 0.39 5.54 12.26
N GLY A 255 -0.24 4.47 11.79
CA GLY A 255 -0.01 3.11 12.31
C GLY A 255 1.01 2.26 11.55
N GLU A 256 1.16 1.02 12.02
CA GLU A 256 1.94 0.00 11.33
C GLU A 256 1.36 -0.34 9.96
N MET A 257 2.07 0.13 8.95
CA MET A 257 1.93 -0.30 7.58
C MET A 257 2.65 -1.65 7.49
N SER A 258 1.97 -2.76 7.78
CA SER A 258 2.56 -4.10 7.69
C SER A 258 3.37 -4.21 6.39
N GLU A 259 4.68 -4.46 6.55
CA GLU A 259 5.61 -4.74 5.44
C GLU A 259 5.50 -6.20 5.00
N SER A 260 4.82 -7.03 5.78
CA SER A 260 4.70 -8.47 5.55
C SER A 260 3.45 -8.79 4.74
N ARG A 261 3.41 -8.36 3.48
CA ARG A 261 2.87 -9.25 2.45
C ARG A 261 4.11 -9.92 1.84
N PRO A 262 4.44 -11.16 2.18
CA PRO A 262 5.46 -11.91 1.45
C PRO A 262 5.17 -11.78 -0.04
N ALA A 263 6.18 -11.48 -0.85
CA ALA A 263 6.03 -11.26 -2.29
C ALA A 263 5.31 -12.41 -3.06
N GLY A 264 5.13 -13.58 -2.44
CA GLY A 264 4.39 -14.71 -3.01
C GLY A 264 2.99 -14.95 -2.43
N GLU A 265 2.46 -14.07 -1.57
CA GLU A 265 1.07 -14.11 -1.08
C GLU A 265 0.14 -13.17 -1.86
N GLN A 266 0.72 -12.27 -2.66
CA GLN A 266 -0.03 -11.42 -3.58
C GLN A 266 -0.38 -12.21 -4.83
N PHE A 267 -1.67 -12.18 -5.24
CA PHE A 267 -2.00 -12.58 -6.60
C PHE A 267 -1.35 -11.61 -7.58
N PRO A 268 -0.78 -12.06 -8.71
CA PRO A 268 -0.08 -11.18 -9.63
C PRO A 268 -0.94 -10.07 -10.26
N GLY A 269 -2.27 -10.14 -10.16
CA GLY A 269 -3.17 -9.04 -10.52
C GLY A 269 -2.94 -7.76 -9.71
N ILE A 270 -2.56 -7.87 -8.43
CA ILE A 270 -2.23 -6.73 -7.55
C ILE A 270 -0.90 -6.05 -7.98
N LEU A 271 -0.08 -6.71 -8.80
CA LEU A 271 1.24 -6.20 -9.17
C LEU A 271 1.19 -5.17 -10.31
N GLU A 272 0.07 -4.98 -11.01
CA GLU A 272 -0.03 -3.94 -12.06
C GLU A 272 0.31 -2.54 -11.53
N GLU A 273 0.01 -2.28 -10.24
CA GLU A 273 0.10 -0.96 -9.60
C GLU A 273 1.34 -0.74 -8.74
N THR A 274 2.16 -1.78 -8.60
CA THR A 274 3.53 -1.55 -8.18
C THR A 274 4.29 -1.15 -9.44
N GLY A 275 4.86 0.05 -9.48
CA GLY A 275 5.97 0.39 -10.39
C GLY A 275 7.20 -0.48 -10.09
N GLY A 276 7.01 -1.79 -10.10
CA GLY A 276 7.64 -2.85 -9.33
C GLY A 276 7.08 -4.25 -9.67
N ALA A 277 6.18 -4.36 -10.66
CA ALA A 277 5.83 -5.66 -11.23
C ALA A 277 7.09 -6.26 -11.87
N PRO A 278 7.45 -7.50 -11.52
CA PRO A 278 7.82 -8.44 -12.56
C PRO A 278 6.65 -8.47 -13.53
N ALA A 279 6.86 -8.08 -14.78
CA ALA A 279 5.95 -8.20 -15.90
C ALA A 279 5.06 -9.42 -15.65
N SER A 280 3.85 -9.14 -15.16
CA SER A 280 3.01 -10.18 -14.58
C SER A 280 2.50 -11.00 -15.75
N GLU A 281 2.77 -12.30 -15.81
CA GLU A 281 2.11 -13.39 -16.57
C GLU A 281 1.55 -13.10 -17.99
N GLY A 282 0.72 -12.08 -18.19
CA GLY A 282 0.30 -11.53 -19.49
C GLY A 282 1.20 -10.43 -20.07
N GLU A 283 1.96 -9.69 -19.26
CA GLU A 283 2.88 -8.63 -19.69
C GLU A 283 4.19 -9.15 -20.24
N GLN A 284 4.68 -10.30 -19.73
CA GLN A 284 5.83 -10.99 -20.32
C GLN A 284 5.48 -11.59 -21.67
N VAL A 285 4.22 -11.97 -21.86
CA VAL A 285 3.71 -12.53 -23.12
C VAL A 285 3.40 -11.42 -24.13
N SER A 286 2.93 -10.26 -23.68
CA SER A 286 2.67 -9.13 -24.56
C SER A 286 3.99 -8.44 -24.88
N GLY A 287 4.34 -8.33 -26.17
CA GLY A 287 5.22 -7.26 -26.58
C GLY A 287 4.64 -5.93 -26.10
N LEU A 288 5.33 -5.28 -25.17
CA LEU A 288 5.03 -3.94 -24.65
C LEU A 288 4.98 -2.84 -25.73
N ARG A 289 5.04 -3.17 -27.03
CA ARG A 289 4.97 -2.20 -28.12
C ARG A 289 3.73 -1.32 -28.08
N HIS A 290 2.56 -1.85 -27.71
CA HIS A 290 1.32 -1.08 -27.81
C HIS A 290 0.75 -0.54 -26.49
N ARG A 291 1.29 -0.94 -25.33
CA ARG A 291 0.95 -0.30 -24.03
C ARG A 291 1.93 0.82 -23.65
N LEU A 292 3.15 0.84 -24.20
CA LEU A 292 4.23 1.79 -23.81
C LEU A 292 4.67 2.80 -24.88
N GLU A 293 4.04 2.90 -26.06
CA GLU A 293 4.29 4.04 -26.96
C GLU A 293 3.77 5.38 -26.38
N ALA A 294 2.97 5.33 -25.31
CA ALA A 294 2.56 6.51 -24.54
C ALA A 294 3.50 6.69 -23.34
N GLY A 295 4.71 7.19 -23.60
CA GLY A 295 5.62 7.61 -22.53
C GLY A 295 4.94 8.62 -21.62
N TYR A 296 5.18 8.52 -20.31
CA TYR A 296 4.93 9.66 -19.42
C TYR A 296 5.71 10.84 -19.98
N THR A 297 5.05 11.98 -20.15
CA THR A 297 5.80 13.20 -20.45
C THR A 297 6.84 13.41 -19.34
N PRO A 298 8.07 13.84 -19.66
CA PRO A 298 9.13 14.09 -18.68
C PRO A 298 8.66 14.98 -17.50
N ALA A 299 7.72 15.86 -17.83
CA ALA A 299 6.88 16.66 -16.94
C ALA A 299 6.15 15.90 -15.82
N ALA A 300 5.33 14.91 -16.21
CA ALA A 300 4.51 14.09 -15.33
C ALA A 300 5.40 13.25 -14.40
N THR A 301 6.50 12.73 -14.94
CA THR A 301 7.46 11.95 -14.16
C THR A 301 8.15 12.81 -13.09
N VAL A 302 8.57 14.04 -13.41
CA VAL A 302 9.15 14.97 -12.41
C VAL A 302 8.16 15.33 -11.30
N GLN A 303 6.86 15.39 -11.60
CA GLN A 303 5.80 15.64 -10.62
C GLN A 303 5.55 14.43 -9.71
N LEU A 304 5.42 13.23 -10.30
CA LEU A 304 5.35 11.98 -9.56
C LEU A 304 6.56 11.85 -8.63
N LEU A 305 7.74 12.24 -9.10
CA LEU A 305 8.97 12.29 -8.33
C LEU A 305 8.94 13.28 -7.17
N ARG A 306 8.33 14.47 -7.35
CA ARG A 306 8.15 15.45 -6.27
C ARG A 306 7.15 14.96 -5.23
N ALA A 307 6.04 14.38 -5.67
CA ALA A 307 5.02 13.82 -4.81
C ALA A 307 5.57 12.65 -4.00
N THR A 308 6.21 11.69 -4.67
CA THR A 308 6.92 10.55 -4.07
C THR A 308 8.03 11.03 -3.13
N ARG A 309 8.82 12.04 -3.52
CA ARG A 309 9.84 12.65 -2.63
C ARG A 309 9.21 13.25 -1.37
N GLU A 310 8.10 13.96 -1.48
CA GLU A 310 7.44 14.59 -0.32
C GLU A 310 6.75 13.53 0.56
N MET A 311 6.19 12.48 -0.03
CA MET A 311 5.74 11.27 0.66
C MET A 311 6.87 10.65 1.46
N LEU A 312 8.04 10.41 0.84
CA LEU A 312 9.16 9.78 1.52
C LEU A 312 9.75 10.67 2.62
N ARG A 313 9.87 11.98 2.36
CA ARG A 313 10.36 12.97 3.32
C ARG A 313 9.47 13.03 4.57
N ARG A 314 8.16 12.88 4.42
CA ARG A 314 7.19 13.05 5.52
C ARG A 314 6.68 11.74 6.12
N ALA A 315 6.71 10.63 5.38
CA ALA A 315 6.18 9.34 5.81
C ALA A 315 7.23 8.40 6.39
N GLY A 316 8.53 8.70 6.27
CA GLY A 316 9.61 7.84 6.75
C GLY A 316 9.56 6.43 6.14
N LEU A 317 8.96 6.29 4.95
CA LEU A 317 8.73 5.02 4.29
C LEU A 317 10.05 4.55 3.66
N GLY A 318 10.55 3.42 4.15
CA GLY A 318 11.83 2.83 3.74
C GLY A 318 11.83 2.18 2.36
N ALA A 319 10.71 2.12 1.64
CA ALA A 319 10.59 1.41 0.37
C ALA A 319 10.17 2.32 -0.80
N LEU A 320 11.16 2.75 -1.59
CA LEU A 320 11.00 3.57 -2.80
C LEU A 320 10.58 2.77 -4.04
N SER A 321 10.45 1.46 -3.91
CA SER A 321 10.38 0.56 -5.06
C SER A 321 9.12 0.60 -5.89
N ARG A 322 7.98 0.84 -5.25
CA ARG A 322 6.67 0.73 -5.88
C ARG A 322 6.29 1.94 -6.72
N TRP A 323 7.18 2.93 -6.81
CA TRP A 323 6.91 4.30 -7.24
C TRP A 323 7.75 4.73 -8.44
N LEU A 324 8.59 3.81 -8.97
CA LEU A 324 9.49 4.08 -10.09
C LEU A 324 8.76 3.89 -11.43
N PRO A 325 8.97 4.79 -12.41
CA PRO A 325 8.45 4.61 -13.77
C PRO A 325 8.98 3.30 -14.40
N ARG A 326 8.16 2.64 -15.24
CA ARG A 326 8.55 1.45 -16.02
C ARG A 326 9.48 1.74 -17.21
N ASP A 327 9.78 3.01 -17.45
CA ASP A 327 10.73 3.40 -18.49
C ASP A 327 12.17 3.26 -17.93
N ASP A 328 12.93 2.37 -18.57
CA ASP A 328 14.30 1.99 -18.21
C ASP A 328 15.23 3.21 -18.07
N HIS A 329 15.00 4.28 -18.82
CA HIS A 329 15.81 5.50 -18.79
C HIS A 329 15.37 6.47 -17.69
N LEU A 330 14.07 6.68 -17.52
CA LEU A 330 13.51 7.53 -16.46
C LEU A 330 13.80 6.96 -15.06
N ALA A 331 13.75 5.64 -14.88
CA ALA A 331 14.14 4.97 -13.62
C ALA A 331 15.58 5.32 -13.19
N GLY A 332 16.51 5.39 -14.16
CA GLY A 332 17.90 5.81 -13.91
C GLY A 332 18.04 7.27 -13.47
N ALA A 333 17.28 8.19 -14.09
CA ALA A 333 17.28 9.61 -13.72
C ALA A 333 16.67 9.88 -12.34
N VAL A 334 15.54 9.22 -12.03
CA VAL A 334 14.88 9.20 -10.71
C VAL A 334 15.88 8.79 -9.61
N TRP A 335 16.65 7.74 -9.89
CA TRP A 335 17.62 7.20 -8.95
C TRP A 335 18.78 8.17 -8.70
N MET A 336 19.32 8.82 -9.73
CA MET A 336 20.39 9.81 -9.53
C MET A 336 19.95 10.95 -8.60
N ALA A 337 18.70 11.41 -8.75
CA ALA A 337 18.13 12.43 -7.87
C ALA A 337 17.92 11.93 -6.43
N ALA A 338 17.46 10.69 -6.25
CA ALA A 338 17.26 10.06 -4.95
C ALA A 338 18.59 9.83 -4.21
N LYS A 339 19.58 9.19 -4.86
CA LYS A 339 20.89 8.87 -4.28
C LYS A 339 21.61 10.10 -3.73
N ASP A 340 21.61 11.19 -4.50
CA ASP A 340 22.33 12.42 -4.14
C ASP A 340 21.75 13.04 -2.86
N TRP A 341 20.45 12.89 -2.63
CA TRP A 341 19.77 13.31 -1.39
C TRP A 341 20.07 12.39 -0.20
N PHE A 342 19.99 11.06 -0.36
CA PHE A 342 20.21 10.11 0.74
C PHE A 342 21.66 10.09 1.23
N HIS A 343 22.64 10.24 0.33
CA HIS A 343 24.04 10.42 0.74
C HIS A 343 24.24 11.63 1.65
N ARG A 344 23.38 12.65 1.55
CA ARG A 344 23.40 13.84 2.42
C ARG A 344 22.54 13.67 3.68
N ALA A 345 21.48 12.85 3.65
CA ALA A 345 20.55 12.65 4.75
C ALA A 345 20.98 11.58 5.78
N GLY A 346 21.95 10.71 5.46
CA GLY A 346 22.52 9.76 6.43
C GLY A 346 21.65 8.55 6.80
N SER A 347 20.47 8.39 6.21
CA SER A 347 19.54 7.28 6.49
C SER A 347 19.64 6.14 5.46
N PRO A 348 19.75 4.86 5.88
CA PRO A 348 19.67 3.71 4.97
C PRO A 348 18.25 3.51 4.45
N MET A 349 18.11 3.04 3.20
CA MET A 349 16.82 2.80 2.53
C MET A 349 16.79 1.43 1.86
N ASP A 350 15.62 0.79 1.83
CA ASP A 350 15.33 -0.41 1.06
C ASP A 350 14.77 -0.02 -0.33
N LEU A 351 15.56 -0.24 -1.38
CA LEU A 351 15.18 0.08 -2.77
C LEU A 351 15.01 -1.22 -3.56
N SER A 352 13.85 -1.43 -4.18
CA SER A 352 13.59 -2.46 -5.20
C SER A 352 13.27 -1.75 -6.52
N PHE A 353 13.54 -2.36 -7.67
CA PHE A 353 13.30 -1.78 -8.98
C PHE A 353 12.09 -2.45 -9.65
N PRO A 354 11.30 -1.71 -10.47
CA PRO A 354 10.51 -2.33 -11.53
C PRO A 354 11.42 -3.09 -12.48
N ASP A 355 10.85 -4.10 -13.14
CA ASP A 355 11.49 -4.91 -14.18
C ASP A 355 12.35 -4.09 -15.14
N LEU A 356 13.65 -4.06 -14.88
CA LEU A 356 14.63 -3.50 -15.81
C LEU A 356 14.85 -4.53 -16.91
N ARG A 357 14.57 -4.16 -18.16
CA ARG A 357 14.86 -5.05 -19.30
C ARG A 357 16.37 -5.14 -19.51
N PHE A 358 16.83 -6.33 -19.93
CA PHE A 358 18.25 -6.64 -20.11
C PHE A 358 19.07 -5.60 -20.92
N PRO A 359 18.53 -4.92 -21.96
CA PRO A 359 19.25 -3.84 -22.65
C PRO A 359 19.54 -2.63 -21.73
N GLY A 360 18.62 -2.29 -20.83
CA GLY A 360 18.79 -1.20 -19.85
C GLY A 360 19.83 -1.52 -18.77
N LEU A 361 19.99 -2.79 -18.39
CA LEU A 361 21.01 -3.26 -17.45
C LEU A 361 22.45 -3.12 -17.97
N ALA A 362 22.65 -3.27 -19.29
CA ALA A 362 23.94 -3.07 -19.92
C ALA A 362 24.33 -1.58 -20.00
N ASP A 363 23.37 -0.71 -20.34
CA ASP A 363 23.57 0.75 -20.46
C ASP A 363 23.63 1.49 -19.11
N MET A 364 22.87 1.06 -18.09
CA MET A 364 22.91 1.65 -16.75
C MET A 364 24.25 1.45 -16.03
N GLY A 365 25.15 0.63 -16.57
CA GLY A 365 26.52 0.50 -16.12
C GLY A 365 26.64 -0.12 -14.73
N LEU A 366 27.37 -1.23 -14.68
CA LEU A 366 27.90 -1.94 -13.49
C LEU A 366 28.64 -1.06 -12.45
N ARG A 367 28.67 0.27 -12.60
CA ARG A 367 29.23 1.26 -11.67
C ARG A 367 28.23 1.75 -10.60
N ILE A 368 26.93 1.62 -10.84
CA ILE A 368 25.87 2.19 -9.99
C ILE A 368 25.35 1.17 -8.94
N ILE A 369 25.47 -0.12 -9.24
CA ILE A 369 24.86 -1.24 -8.51
C ILE A 369 25.35 -1.45 -7.06
N PRO A 370 26.63 -1.19 -6.69
CA PRO A 370 27.10 -1.50 -5.33
C PRO A 370 26.55 -0.59 -4.20
N ALA A 371 25.81 0.47 -4.53
CA ALA A 371 25.21 1.38 -3.54
C ALA A 371 23.75 1.03 -3.19
N LEU A 372 23.20 -0.03 -3.81
CA LEU A 372 21.83 -0.51 -3.59
C LEU A 372 21.84 -1.44 -2.37
N LEU A 373 21.19 -1.01 -1.29
CA LEU A 373 21.19 -1.70 -0.01
C LEU A 373 20.48 -3.07 -0.09
N GLU A 374 21.07 -4.01 0.65
CA GLU A 374 20.99 -5.47 0.71
C GLU A 374 19.63 -6.20 0.88
N THR A 375 18.48 -5.55 0.76
CA THR A 375 17.22 -6.12 1.31
C THR A 375 16.14 -6.46 0.30
N ALA A 376 16.03 -5.87 -0.89
CA ALA A 376 14.96 -6.19 -1.84
C ALA A 376 15.30 -7.36 -2.80
N PRO A 377 14.33 -8.05 -3.42
CA PRO A 377 14.60 -8.97 -4.51
C PRO A 377 14.66 -8.23 -5.87
N PHE A 378 15.53 -8.66 -6.77
CA PHE A 378 15.60 -8.16 -8.16
C PHE A 378 14.81 -9.09 -9.08
N PRO A 379 13.71 -8.65 -9.72
CA PRO A 379 12.96 -9.49 -10.63
C PRO A 379 13.70 -9.67 -11.97
N LEU A 380 13.71 -10.90 -12.47
CA LEU A 380 14.33 -11.29 -13.74
C LEU A 380 13.30 -12.11 -14.56
N PRO A 381 12.75 -11.55 -15.65
CA PRO A 381 11.76 -12.24 -16.47
C PRO A 381 12.41 -13.34 -17.31
N ALA A 382 11.97 -14.58 -17.13
CA ALA A 382 12.41 -15.73 -17.94
C ALA A 382 11.27 -16.35 -18.75
N LEU A 383 10.02 -16.19 -18.32
CA LEU A 383 8.78 -16.73 -18.90
C LEU A 383 8.71 -18.27 -18.96
N SER A 384 9.66 -18.97 -19.56
CA SER A 384 9.67 -20.43 -19.68
C SER A 384 11.09 -20.97 -19.83
N GLY A 385 11.30 -22.26 -19.52
CA GLY A 385 12.54 -22.98 -19.87
C GLY A 385 12.67 -23.34 -21.35
N SER A 386 11.60 -23.21 -22.14
CA SER A 386 11.62 -23.48 -23.58
C SER A 386 11.80 -22.20 -24.38
N ALA A 387 12.83 -22.16 -25.24
CA ALA A 387 13.04 -21.04 -26.17
C ALA A 387 11.83 -20.82 -27.10
N ARG A 388 11.11 -21.90 -27.47
CA ARG A 388 9.90 -21.82 -28.29
C ARG A 388 8.76 -21.11 -27.55
N LEU A 389 8.52 -21.48 -26.29
CA LEU A 389 7.48 -20.85 -25.48
C LEU A 389 7.83 -19.41 -25.11
N ARG A 390 9.12 -19.12 -24.88
CA ARG A 390 9.58 -17.75 -24.70
C ARG A 390 9.33 -16.90 -25.94
N HIS A 391 9.62 -17.44 -27.13
CA HIS A 391 9.30 -16.77 -28.40
C HIS A 391 7.80 -16.57 -28.62
N LEU A 392 6.98 -17.59 -28.28
CA LEU A 392 5.52 -17.50 -28.36
C LEU A 392 4.99 -16.35 -27.51
N GLY A 393 5.56 -16.12 -26.33
CA GLY A 393 5.27 -14.95 -25.49
C GLY A 393 6.16 -13.74 -25.78
N ASN A 394 6.79 -13.64 -26.94
CA ASN A 394 7.60 -12.47 -27.32
C ASN A 394 8.78 -12.13 -26.38
N VAL A 395 9.24 -13.08 -25.57
CA VAL A 395 10.47 -13.00 -24.77
C VAL A 395 11.59 -13.65 -25.57
N ASN A 396 12.37 -12.85 -26.29
CA ASN A 396 13.43 -13.37 -27.16
C ASN A 396 14.78 -13.48 -26.41
N LEU A 397 14.79 -14.11 -25.23
CA LEU A 397 15.99 -14.38 -24.44
C LEU A 397 16.36 -15.87 -24.47
N LEU A 398 17.66 -16.16 -24.52
CA LEU A 398 18.22 -17.51 -24.40
C LEU A 398 18.61 -17.81 -22.95
N ASP A 399 18.61 -19.10 -22.57
CA ASP A 399 19.00 -19.53 -21.22
C ASP A 399 20.36 -18.97 -20.77
N PRO A 400 21.42 -18.97 -21.62
CA PRO A 400 22.72 -18.41 -21.22
C PRO A 400 22.68 -16.91 -20.94
N GLU A 401 21.80 -16.16 -21.61
CA GLU A 401 21.64 -14.71 -21.41
C GLU A 401 20.99 -14.44 -20.05
N ILE A 402 19.94 -15.20 -19.70
CA ILE A 402 19.25 -15.14 -18.42
C ILE A 402 20.22 -15.47 -17.27
N LEU A 403 20.97 -16.57 -17.39
CA LEU A 403 21.95 -16.98 -16.38
C LEU A 403 23.11 -16.00 -16.28
N THR A 404 23.54 -15.40 -17.40
CA THR A 404 24.58 -14.36 -17.40
C THR A 404 24.09 -13.10 -16.67
N ALA A 405 22.85 -12.68 -16.89
CA ALA A 405 22.22 -11.57 -16.18
C ALA A 405 22.23 -11.78 -14.66
N ALA A 406 21.71 -12.94 -14.23
CA ALA A 406 21.71 -13.35 -12.83
C ALA A 406 23.12 -13.35 -12.23
N GLY A 407 24.10 -13.92 -12.95
CA GLY A 407 25.48 -13.97 -12.50
C GLY A 407 26.16 -12.60 -12.42
N LEU A 408 25.76 -11.62 -13.25
CA LEU A 408 26.21 -10.24 -13.12
C LEU A 408 25.62 -9.57 -11.88
N LEU A 409 24.34 -9.79 -11.59
CA LEU A 409 23.66 -9.25 -10.40
C LEU A 409 24.28 -9.80 -9.10
N PHE A 410 24.49 -11.12 -9.02
CA PHE A 410 25.14 -11.73 -7.86
C PHE A 410 26.58 -11.22 -7.67
N ARG A 411 27.37 -11.10 -8.75
CA ARG A 411 28.73 -10.52 -8.69
C ARG A 411 28.74 -9.05 -8.29
N ALA A 412 27.68 -8.32 -8.59
CA ALA A 412 27.51 -6.92 -8.20
C ALA A 412 27.04 -6.74 -6.74
N GLY A 413 26.79 -7.83 -6.01
CA GLY A 413 26.45 -7.83 -4.58
C GLY A 413 24.95 -7.93 -4.26
N TRP A 414 24.08 -8.14 -5.26
CA TRP A 414 22.66 -8.39 -5.01
C TRP A 414 22.48 -9.76 -4.37
N LYS A 415 21.89 -9.79 -3.16
CA LYS A 415 21.67 -11.04 -2.43
C LYS A 415 20.47 -11.81 -2.99
N ARG A 416 19.34 -11.15 -3.24
CA ARG A 416 18.10 -11.79 -3.71
C ARG A 416 17.82 -11.46 -5.18
N VAL A 417 17.78 -12.48 -6.03
CA VAL A 417 17.38 -12.38 -7.45
C VAL A 417 16.20 -13.32 -7.66
N GLN A 418 15.10 -12.82 -8.20
CA GLN A 418 13.85 -13.53 -8.44
C GLN A 418 13.70 -13.90 -9.92
N LEU A 419 13.64 -15.18 -10.24
CA LEU A 419 13.40 -15.67 -11.59
C LEU A 419 11.90 -15.90 -11.81
N HIS A 420 11.29 -15.19 -12.77
CA HIS A 420 9.85 -15.26 -13.05
C HIS A 420 9.54 -16.22 -14.21
N LEU A 421 8.69 -17.21 -13.94
CA LEU A 421 8.37 -18.31 -14.86
C LEU A 421 6.86 -18.55 -14.89
N VAL A 422 6.31 -18.89 -16.05
CA VAL A 422 4.90 -19.18 -16.28
C VAL A 422 4.71 -20.64 -16.67
N VAL A 423 3.68 -21.29 -16.11
CA VAL A 423 3.28 -22.68 -16.40
C VAL A 423 1.83 -22.71 -16.88
N GLY A 424 1.53 -23.51 -17.89
CA GLY A 424 0.21 -23.59 -18.53
C GLY A 424 0.09 -22.77 -19.81
N LEU A 425 1.23 -22.38 -20.42
CA LEU A 425 1.21 -21.59 -21.65
C LEU A 425 0.50 -22.35 -22.79
N PRO A 426 -0.19 -21.64 -23.70
CA PRO A 426 -0.83 -22.28 -24.86
C PRO A 426 0.19 -23.11 -25.64
N THR A 427 -0.18 -24.34 -26.02
CA THR A 427 0.67 -25.32 -26.73
C THR A 427 1.87 -25.87 -25.95
N GLU A 428 1.97 -25.62 -24.63
CA GLU A 428 3.05 -26.17 -23.80
C GLU A 428 3.02 -27.71 -23.78
N LYS A 429 4.19 -28.30 -23.99
CA LYS A 429 4.37 -29.76 -24.01
C LYS A 429 4.94 -30.26 -22.68
N PRO A 430 4.69 -31.53 -22.31
CA PRO A 430 5.26 -32.12 -21.10
C PRO A 430 6.79 -32.01 -21.00
N GLU A 431 7.51 -32.10 -22.13
CA GLU A 431 8.97 -32.02 -22.16
C GLU A 431 9.50 -30.60 -21.85
N GLU A 432 8.70 -29.57 -22.14
CA GLU A 432 9.08 -28.17 -21.89
C GLU A 432 8.98 -27.81 -20.41
N LEU A 433 8.13 -28.51 -19.64
CA LEU A 433 8.12 -28.42 -18.19
C LEU A 433 9.43 -28.94 -17.59
N ASN A 434 10.01 -30.00 -18.16
CA ASN A 434 11.33 -30.49 -17.74
C ASN A 434 12.44 -29.48 -18.05
N ALA A 435 12.36 -28.78 -19.19
CA ALA A 435 13.31 -27.71 -19.53
C ALA A 435 13.22 -26.52 -18.54
N LEU A 436 12.01 -26.19 -18.07
CA LEU A 436 11.79 -25.20 -17.00
C LEU A 436 12.49 -25.62 -15.71
N VAL A 437 12.28 -26.86 -15.26
CA VAL A 437 12.95 -27.41 -14.07
C VAL A 437 14.48 -27.33 -14.20
N GLN A 438 15.03 -27.70 -15.37
CA GLN A 438 16.48 -27.63 -15.63
C GLN A 438 17.03 -26.20 -15.61
N LEU A 439 16.29 -25.20 -16.10
CA LEU A 439 16.68 -23.80 -16.00
C LEU A 439 16.73 -23.34 -14.53
N VAL A 440 15.72 -23.70 -13.74
CA VAL A 440 15.67 -23.37 -12.32
C VAL A 440 16.82 -24.01 -11.53
N GLN A 441 17.13 -25.28 -11.79
CA GLN A 441 18.25 -25.98 -11.15
C GLN A 441 19.58 -25.28 -11.44
N ARG A 442 19.86 -24.97 -12.71
CA ARG A 442 21.07 -24.20 -13.12
C ARG A 442 21.13 -22.81 -12.48
N PHE A 443 20.01 -22.13 -12.33
CA PHE A 443 19.93 -20.85 -11.63
C PHE A 443 20.24 -21.00 -10.13
N GLY A 444 19.76 -22.09 -9.49
CA GLY A 444 20.09 -22.43 -8.12
C GLY A 444 21.58 -22.71 -7.90
N GLU A 445 22.19 -23.50 -8.79
CA GLU A 445 23.64 -23.77 -8.80
C GLU A 445 24.48 -22.49 -8.94
N LEU A 446 24.08 -21.59 -9.85
CA LEU A 446 24.69 -20.27 -10.02
C LEU A 446 24.56 -19.42 -8.75
N GLY A 447 23.44 -19.49 -8.05
CA GLY A 447 23.26 -18.87 -6.75
C GLY A 447 24.22 -19.45 -5.70
N GLN A 448 24.33 -20.78 -5.61
CA GLN A 448 25.25 -21.44 -4.67
C GLN A 448 26.72 -21.08 -4.91
N SER A 449 27.12 -20.79 -6.15
CA SER A 449 28.49 -20.35 -6.46
C SER A 449 28.82 -18.95 -5.91
N HIS A 450 27.86 -18.25 -5.31
CA HIS A 450 28.01 -16.95 -4.68
C HIS A 450 27.57 -17.02 -3.20
N SER A 451 28.51 -16.88 -2.27
CA SER A 451 28.30 -17.19 -0.83
C SER A 451 27.17 -16.42 -0.14
N GLU A 452 26.85 -15.21 -0.59
CA GLU A 452 25.78 -14.36 -0.03
C GLU A 452 24.48 -14.37 -0.85
N ALA A 453 24.44 -15.09 -1.97
CA ALA A 453 23.26 -15.15 -2.82
C ALA A 453 22.13 -15.97 -2.17
N ARG A 454 20.92 -15.58 -2.53
CA ARG A 454 19.63 -16.10 -2.10
C ARG A 454 18.74 -16.13 -3.35
N PRO A 455 18.92 -17.13 -4.24
CA PRO A 455 18.12 -17.23 -5.44
C PRO A 455 16.65 -17.45 -5.06
N GLU A 456 15.75 -16.81 -5.77
CA GLU A 456 14.31 -16.96 -5.59
C GLU A 456 13.67 -17.25 -6.95
N VAL A 457 12.62 -18.07 -6.96
CA VAL A 457 11.88 -18.43 -8.18
C VAL A 457 10.42 -18.14 -7.92
N VAL A 458 9.78 -17.44 -8.84
CA VAL A 458 8.34 -17.16 -8.78
C VAL A 458 7.68 -17.84 -9.97
N VAL A 459 6.84 -18.82 -9.68
CA VAL A 459 6.12 -19.59 -10.69
C VAL A 459 4.66 -19.18 -10.72
N HIS A 460 4.19 -18.95 -11.93
CA HIS A 460 2.98 -18.23 -12.24
C HIS A 460 2.04 -19.10 -13.11
N PRO A 461 0.79 -19.37 -12.73
CA PRO A 461 -0.15 -20.05 -13.60
C PRO A 461 -0.54 -19.15 -14.78
N PHE A 462 -0.48 -19.69 -16.00
CA PHE A 462 -0.91 -18.95 -17.17
C PHE A 462 -2.40 -18.67 -17.14
N PHE A 463 -2.78 -17.43 -17.46
CA PHE A 463 -4.16 -17.08 -17.74
C PHE A 463 -4.28 -15.96 -18.79
N PRO A 464 -5.28 -16.03 -19.70
CA PRO A 464 -5.51 -15.01 -20.72
C PRO A 464 -6.03 -13.69 -20.12
N ARG A 465 -5.52 -12.56 -20.62
CA ARG A 465 -5.93 -11.20 -20.21
C ARG A 465 -6.40 -10.37 -21.40
N PRO A 466 -7.22 -9.31 -21.20
CA PRO A 466 -7.55 -8.33 -22.22
C PRO A 466 -6.29 -7.66 -22.78
N PHE A 467 -6.37 -7.20 -24.03
CA PHE A 467 -5.31 -6.44 -24.70
C PHE A 467 -3.95 -7.16 -24.83
N CYS A 468 -3.96 -8.50 -24.77
CA CYS A 468 -2.79 -9.32 -25.05
C CYS A 468 -3.04 -10.30 -26.22
N ALA A 469 -1.96 -10.81 -26.81
CA ALA A 469 -2.07 -11.75 -27.93
C ALA A 469 -2.82 -13.05 -27.57
N PHE A 470 -2.83 -13.44 -26.30
CA PHE A 470 -3.56 -14.61 -25.81
C PHE A 470 -4.98 -14.34 -25.32
N GLN A 471 -5.53 -13.14 -25.50
CA GLN A 471 -6.89 -12.81 -25.03
C GLN A 471 -8.00 -13.73 -25.58
N TRP A 472 -7.72 -14.48 -26.65
CA TRP A 472 -8.61 -15.45 -27.29
C TRP A 472 -8.40 -16.90 -26.82
N GLU A 473 -7.33 -17.18 -26.08
CA GLU A 473 -7.03 -18.54 -25.59
C GLU A 473 -7.89 -18.89 -24.37
N ALA A 474 -8.15 -20.18 -24.18
CA ALA A 474 -8.78 -20.67 -22.96
C ALA A 474 -7.77 -20.70 -21.80
N PRO A 475 -8.18 -20.33 -20.57
CA PRO A 475 -7.41 -20.72 -19.40
C PRO A 475 -7.38 -22.25 -19.30
N GLU A 476 -6.26 -22.82 -18.85
CA GLU A 476 -6.20 -24.25 -18.56
C GLU A 476 -7.03 -24.56 -17.30
N LEU A 477 -7.77 -25.66 -17.34
CA LEU A 477 -8.58 -26.10 -16.21
C LEU A 477 -7.70 -26.46 -15.01
N PRO A 478 -8.06 -26.06 -13.77
CA PRO A 478 -7.27 -26.37 -12.58
C PRO A 478 -7.01 -27.87 -12.40
N GLU A 479 -7.95 -28.75 -12.79
CA GLU A 479 -7.80 -30.20 -12.72
C GLU A 479 -6.63 -30.74 -13.58
N ARG A 480 -6.22 -29.97 -14.59
CA ARG A 480 -5.07 -30.29 -15.45
C ARG A 480 -3.79 -29.55 -15.03
N LEU A 481 -3.93 -28.31 -14.60
CA LEU A 481 -2.80 -27.45 -14.24
C LEU A 481 -2.23 -27.79 -12.86
N ASN A 482 -3.08 -28.08 -11.86
CA ASN A 482 -2.66 -28.42 -10.50
C ASN A 482 -1.69 -29.62 -10.45
N PRO A 483 -1.96 -30.78 -11.10
CA PRO A 483 -1.01 -31.90 -11.12
C PRO A 483 0.36 -31.56 -11.71
N ARG A 484 0.42 -30.63 -12.67
CA ARG A 484 1.68 -30.18 -13.30
C ARG A 484 2.48 -29.28 -12.35
N PHE A 485 1.79 -28.38 -11.65
CA PHE A 485 2.38 -27.58 -10.56
C PHE A 485 2.94 -28.48 -9.45
N THR A 486 2.17 -29.48 -9.00
CA THR A 486 2.64 -30.44 -7.98
C THR A 486 3.91 -31.14 -8.42
N ARG A 487 3.94 -31.72 -9.64
CA ARG A 487 5.13 -32.40 -10.18
C ARG A 487 6.35 -31.49 -10.30
N MET A 488 6.14 -30.25 -10.71
CA MET A 488 7.22 -29.26 -10.81
C MET A 488 7.77 -28.93 -9.43
N MET A 489 6.91 -28.71 -8.43
CA MET A 489 7.33 -28.43 -7.05
C MET A 489 8.09 -29.62 -6.43
N GLU A 490 7.64 -30.85 -6.68
CA GLU A 490 8.35 -32.09 -6.29
C GLU A 490 9.73 -32.18 -6.97
N ALA A 491 9.83 -31.89 -8.27
CA ALA A 491 11.10 -31.93 -9.01
C ALA A 491 12.10 -30.84 -8.59
N LEU A 492 11.61 -29.80 -7.92
CA LEU A 492 12.41 -28.69 -7.37
C LEU A 492 12.66 -28.83 -5.86
N GLU A 493 12.30 -29.97 -5.26
CA GLU A 493 12.65 -30.30 -3.89
C GLU A 493 14.18 -30.28 -3.73
N GLY A 494 14.68 -29.52 -2.74
CA GLY A 494 16.11 -29.30 -2.54
C GLY A 494 16.70 -28.10 -3.29
N PHE A 495 15.90 -27.28 -3.98
CA PHE A 495 16.35 -25.99 -4.50
C PHE A 495 16.97 -25.13 -3.38
N PRO A 496 18.17 -24.54 -3.58
CA PRO A 496 18.93 -23.85 -2.51
C PRO A 496 18.36 -22.50 -2.06
N GLY A 497 17.22 -22.11 -2.62
CA GLY A 497 16.61 -20.82 -2.43
C GLY A 497 15.12 -20.92 -2.10
N ARG A 498 14.38 -19.84 -2.37
CA ARG A 498 12.93 -19.80 -2.15
C ARG A 498 12.18 -20.03 -3.45
N ILE A 499 11.14 -20.86 -3.42
CA ILE A 499 10.19 -20.98 -4.53
C ILE A 499 8.84 -20.43 -4.06
N LEU A 500 8.27 -19.56 -4.87
CA LEU A 500 6.96 -18.93 -4.68
C LEU A 500 6.05 -19.42 -5.80
N GLY A 501 5.10 -20.30 -5.48
CA GLY A 501 4.12 -20.81 -6.44
C GLY A 501 2.80 -20.02 -6.37
N GLY A 502 2.30 -19.61 -7.53
CA GLY A 502 0.96 -19.08 -7.69
C GLY A 502 -0.13 -20.15 -7.55
N ASP A 503 -1.38 -19.71 -7.69
CA ASP A 503 -2.58 -20.50 -7.39
C ASP A 503 -3.39 -20.71 -8.69
N PRO A 504 -3.37 -21.93 -9.27
CA PRO A 504 -4.07 -22.22 -10.52
C PRO A 504 -5.59 -21.98 -10.47
N ASP A 505 -6.23 -22.21 -9.32
CA ASP A 505 -7.68 -22.05 -9.16
C ASP A 505 -8.06 -20.57 -9.20
N ARG A 506 -7.26 -19.72 -8.54
CA ARG A 506 -7.42 -18.26 -8.60
C ARG A 506 -7.10 -17.70 -9.99
N ALA A 507 -6.13 -18.28 -10.70
CA ALA A 507 -5.78 -17.86 -12.06
C ALA A 507 -6.89 -18.19 -13.06
N TYR A 508 -7.51 -19.36 -12.91
CA TYR A 508 -8.67 -19.75 -13.68
C TYR A 508 -9.86 -18.82 -13.43
N LEU A 509 -10.14 -18.50 -12.16
CA LEU A 509 -11.16 -17.51 -11.81
C LEU A 509 -10.86 -16.15 -12.44
N ALA A 510 -9.65 -15.63 -12.26
CA ALA A 510 -9.22 -14.35 -12.79
C ALA A 510 -9.46 -14.29 -14.31
N ALA A 511 -8.99 -15.28 -15.07
CA ALA A 511 -9.19 -15.32 -16.52
C ALA A 511 -10.66 -15.29 -16.95
N GLY A 512 -11.52 -16.04 -16.25
CA GLY A 512 -12.96 -15.99 -16.55
C GLY A 512 -13.56 -14.62 -16.24
N VAL A 513 -13.12 -13.97 -15.15
CA VAL A 513 -13.57 -12.62 -14.81
C VAL A 513 -13.09 -11.58 -15.83
N TYR A 514 -11.81 -11.61 -16.18
CA TYR A 514 -11.17 -10.76 -17.19
C TYR A 514 -11.86 -10.82 -18.54
N ARG A 515 -12.27 -12.02 -18.96
CA ARG A 515 -12.85 -12.27 -20.27
C ARG A 515 -14.37 -12.06 -20.31
N GLY A 516 -14.98 -11.75 -19.17
CA GLY A 516 -16.42 -11.66 -18.98
C GLY A 516 -17.08 -10.49 -19.71
N ASP A 517 -18.30 -10.71 -20.21
CA ASP A 517 -19.23 -9.66 -20.60
C ASP A 517 -20.19 -9.29 -19.45
N ARG A 518 -21.14 -8.38 -19.72
CA ARG A 518 -22.12 -7.86 -18.74
C ARG A 518 -22.88 -8.93 -17.95
N ARG A 519 -23.10 -10.11 -18.53
CA ARG A 519 -23.80 -11.22 -17.85
C ARG A 519 -23.02 -11.76 -16.66
N LEU A 520 -21.68 -11.63 -16.67
CA LEU A 520 -20.81 -12.12 -15.59
C LEU A 520 -21.14 -11.48 -14.23
N ALA A 521 -21.76 -10.30 -14.22
CA ALA A 521 -22.26 -9.66 -13.00
C ALA A 521 -23.12 -10.60 -12.13
N ALA A 522 -23.88 -11.54 -12.74
CA ALA A 522 -24.65 -12.53 -12.00
C ALA A 522 -23.78 -13.51 -11.20
N VAL A 523 -22.64 -13.94 -11.76
CA VAL A 523 -21.68 -14.83 -11.09
C VAL A 523 -21.01 -14.08 -9.93
N ILE A 524 -20.57 -12.84 -10.15
CA ILE A 524 -19.93 -12.00 -9.13
C ILE A 524 -20.90 -11.76 -7.97
N GLU A 525 -22.16 -11.43 -8.26
CA GLU A 525 -23.19 -11.21 -7.23
C GLU A 525 -23.53 -12.49 -6.45
N SER A 526 -23.61 -13.65 -7.12
CA SER A 526 -23.82 -14.93 -6.43
C SER A 526 -22.64 -15.28 -5.51
N ALA A 527 -21.39 -15.14 -5.98
CA ALA A 527 -20.21 -15.37 -5.16
C ALA A 527 -20.16 -14.43 -3.94
N TRP A 528 -20.46 -13.14 -4.15
CA TRP A 528 -20.54 -12.15 -3.09
C TRP A 528 -21.63 -12.49 -2.06
N ARG A 529 -22.82 -12.93 -2.50
CA ARG A 529 -23.90 -13.38 -1.60
C ARG A 529 -23.52 -14.62 -0.80
N ALA A 530 -22.76 -15.53 -1.40
CA ALA A 530 -22.23 -16.72 -0.74
C ALA A 530 -21.13 -16.39 0.31
N GLY A 531 -20.61 -15.15 0.31
CA GLY A 531 -19.65 -14.66 1.29
C GLY A 531 -18.23 -14.44 0.76
N ALA A 532 -18.01 -14.50 -0.57
CA ALA A 532 -16.71 -14.21 -1.18
C ALA A 532 -16.32 -12.74 -0.92
N ARG A 533 -15.12 -12.52 -0.38
CA ARG A 533 -14.55 -11.22 0.00
C ARG A 533 -13.04 -11.31 -0.06
N PHE A 534 -12.37 -10.26 -0.52
CA PHE A 534 -10.90 -10.18 -0.60
C PHE A 534 -10.29 -11.36 -1.38
N ASP A 535 -10.89 -11.73 -2.52
CA ASP A 535 -10.47 -12.89 -3.33
C ASP A 535 -9.08 -12.69 -3.97
N ASN A 536 -8.58 -11.45 -3.97
CA ASN A 536 -7.21 -11.07 -4.32
C ASN A 536 -6.17 -11.45 -3.23
N LEU A 537 -6.59 -11.88 -2.04
CA LEU A 537 -5.73 -12.41 -0.98
C LEU A 537 -5.83 -13.95 -0.89
N ARG A 538 -4.68 -14.64 -0.84
CA ARG A 538 -4.64 -16.11 -0.86
C ARG A 538 -5.35 -16.73 0.34
N GLU A 539 -5.14 -16.16 1.52
CA GLU A 539 -5.73 -16.59 2.79
C GLU A 539 -7.24 -16.32 2.89
N SER A 540 -7.75 -15.42 2.05
CA SER A 540 -9.16 -15.05 2.05
C SER A 540 -9.94 -15.72 0.92
N PHE A 541 -9.25 -16.14 -0.15
CA PHE A 541 -9.85 -16.81 -1.29
C PHE A 541 -10.54 -18.12 -0.88
N ARG A 542 -11.81 -18.25 -1.25
CA ARG A 542 -12.63 -19.43 -0.96
C ARG A 542 -13.16 -20.01 -2.25
N GLN A 543 -12.43 -20.99 -2.79
CA GLN A 543 -12.74 -21.63 -4.05
C GLN A 543 -14.16 -22.21 -4.09
N GLU A 544 -14.62 -22.78 -2.97
CA GLU A 544 -15.92 -23.45 -2.91
C GLU A 544 -17.08 -22.49 -3.22
N LEU A 545 -16.98 -21.24 -2.77
CA LEU A 545 -18.00 -20.21 -2.99
C LEU A 545 -18.09 -19.82 -4.46
N TRP A 546 -16.95 -19.71 -5.14
CA TRP A 546 -16.90 -19.43 -6.57
C TRP A 546 -17.36 -20.61 -7.42
N GLN A 547 -17.01 -21.84 -7.05
CA GLN A 547 -17.52 -23.04 -7.71
C GLN A 547 -19.04 -23.13 -7.62
N GLN A 548 -19.61 -22.84 -6.44
CA GLN A 548 -21.06 -22.75 -6.27
C GLN A 548 -21.66 -21.67 -7.18
N ALA A 549 -21.12 -20.45 -7.16
CA ALA A 549 -21.62 -19.34 -7.96
C ALA A 549 -21.54 -19.62 -9.48
N ILE A 550 -20.45 -20.25 -9.92
CA ILE A 550 -20.27 -20.69 -11.30
C ILE A 550 -21.28 -21.79 -11.67
N ALA A 551 -21.53 -22.75 -10.77
CA ALA A 551 -22.51 -23.82 -11.01
C ALA A 551 -23.94 -23.28 -11.12
N GLU A 552 -24.32 -22.33 -10.26
CA GLU A 552 -25.62 -21.63 -10.31
C GLU A 552 -25.81 -20.81 -11.60
N ASN A 553 -24.71 -20.40 -12.23
CA ASN A 553 -24.69 -19.53 -13.40
C ASN A 553 -23.91 -20.17 -14.56
N ALA A 554 -24.01 -21.49 -14.73
CA ALA A 554 -23.14 -22.26 -15.64
C ALA A 554 -23.23 -21.78 -17.10
N ASP A 555 -24.42 -21.42 -17.56
CA ASP A 555 -24.65 -20.89 -18.92
C ASP A 555 -23.97 -19.53 -19.16
N VAL A 556 -23.78 -18.74 -18.10
CA VAL A 556 -23.06 -17.47 -18.15
C VAL A 556 -21.55 -17.70 -18.15
N TRP A 557 -21.04 -18.63 -17.35
CA TRP A 557 -19.59 -18.84 -17.20
C TRP A 557 -18.96 -19.57 -18.39
N ARG A 558 -19.67 -20.54 -18.97
CA ARG A 558 -19.16 -21.45 -20.01
C ARG A 558 -18.41 -20.77 -21.16
N PRO A 559 -18.87 -19.65 -21.75
CA PRO A 559 -18.15 -18.96 -22.83
C PRO A 559 -16.73 -18.48 -22.44
N TYR A 560 -16.50 -18.16 -21.16
CA TYR A 560 -15.24 -17.61 -20.69
C TYR A 560 -14.21 -18.69 -20.33
N SER A 561 -14.67 -19.91 -20.08
CA SER A 561 -13.82 -21.10 -19.90
C SER A 561 -13.32 -21.73 -21.21
N ALA A 562 -13.88 -21.33 -22.37
CA ALA A 562 -13.54 -21.87 -23.69
C ALA A 562 -12.67 -20.88 -24.50
N PRO A 563 -12.03 -21.30 -25.61
CA PRO A 563 -11.37 -20.36 -26.52
C PRO A 563 -12.39 -19.42 -27.17
N ILE A 564 -12.03 -18.14 -27.34
CA ILE A 564 -12.84 -17.18 -28.10
C ILE A 564 -12.38 -17.17 -29.55
N SER A 565 -13.32 -17.23 -30.48
CA SER A 565 -12.99 -17.08 -31.90
C SER A 565 -12.35 -15.71 -32.16
N ILE A 566 -11.21 -15.71 -32.87
CA ILE A 566 -10.48 -14.49 -33.24
C ILE A 566 -11.34 -13.51 -34.07
N THR A 567 -12.40 -14.01 -34.69
CA THR A 567 -13.33 -13.22 -35.52
C THR A 567 -14.41 -12.51 -34.71
N VAL A 568 -14.74 -13.00 -33.52
CA VAL A 568 -15.81 -12.46 -32.68
C VAL A 568 -15.33 -11.20 -31.93
N PRO A 569 -16.18 -10.16 -31.82
CA PRO A 569 -15.89 -8.99 -30.98
C PRO A 569 -15.67 -9.34 -29.52
N LEU A 570 -14.84 -8.56 -28.82
CA LEU A 570 -14.56 -8.74 -27.40
C LEU A 570 -15.32 -7.70 -26.56
N PRO A 571 -15.65 -7.99 -25.28
CA PRO A 571 -16.40 -7.06 -24.43
C PRO A 571 -15.78 -5.67 -24.29
N TRP A 572 -14.45 -5.56 -24.42
CA TRP A 572 -13.69 -4.31 -24.36
C TRP A 572 -13.35 -3.71 -25.74
N ASP A 573 -13.83 -4.26 -26.87
CA ASP A 573 -13.55 -3.74 -28.22
C ASP A 573 -14.15 -2.34 -28.48
N HIS A 574 -15.08 -1.91 -27.61
CA HIS A 574 -15.66 -0.57 -27.59
C HIS A 574 -14.70 0.50 -27.05
N LEU A 575 -13.55 0.11 -26.49
CA LEU A 575 -12.51 1.04 -26.04
C LEU A 575 -11.48 1.31 -27.14
N GLU A 576 -11.05 2.57 -27.27
CA GLU A 576 -10.04 3.01 -28.25
C GLU A 576 -8.75 3.50 -27.57
N GLY A 577 -7.64 3.51 -28.31
CA GLY A 577 -6.37 4.01 -27.77
C GLY A 577 -5.59 3.00 -26.93
N VAL A 578 -5.96 1.72 -26.97
CA VAL A 578 -5.17 0.59 -26.44
C VAL A 578 -4.59 -0.21 -27.64
N ALA A 579 -3.99 -1.37 -27.39
CA ALA A 579 -3.48 -2.25 -28.42
C ALA A 579 -4.56 -2.59 -29.46
N SER A 580 -4.24 -2.31 -30.74
CA SER A 580 -5.15 -2.60 -31.84
C SER A 580 -5.44 -4.08 -31.92
N ARG A 581 -6.72 -4.43 -32.03
CA ARG A 581 -7.16 -5.82 -32.23
C ARG A 581 -6.48 -6.45 -33.45
N SER A 582 -6.27 -5.71 -34.55
CA SER A 582 -5.57 -6.25 -35.72
C SER A 582 -4.10 -6.54 -35.44
N ALA A 583 -3.43 -5.68 -34.67
CA ALA A 583 -2.03 -5.88 -34.26
C ALA A 583 -1.89 -7.10 -33.34
N LEU A 584 -2.76 -7.24 -32.33
CA LEU A 584 -2.76 -8.39 -31.42
C LEU A 584 -3.05 -9.71 -32.15
N LYS A 585 -3.90 -9.69 -33.19
CA LYS A 585 -4.13 -10.85 -34.05
C LYS A 585 -2.86 -11.26 -34.81
N GLN A 586 -2.15 -10.27 -35.38
CA GLN A 586 -0.90 -10.52 -36.09
C GLN A 586 0.18 -11.06 -35.14
N GLU A 587 0.31 -10.48 -33.94
CA GLU A 587 1.25 -10.94 -32.91
C GLU A 587 0.96 -12.38 -32.50
N LYS A 588 -0.32 -12.72 -32.25
CA LYS A 588 -0.73 -14.10 -31.98
C LYS A 588 -0.33 -15.03 -33.12
N LEU A 589 -0.70 -14.71 -34.36
CA LEU A 589 -0.42 -15.59 -35.50
C LEU A 589 1.08 -15.80 -35.71
N ALA A 590 1.88 -14.73 -35.61
CA ALA A 590 3.34 -14.79 -35.72
C ALA A 590 3.96 -15.67 -34.63
N GLY A 591 3.54 -15.49 -33.37
CA GLY A 591 4.03 -16.30 -32.25
C GLY A 591 3.73 -17.79 -32.41
N PHE A 592 2.54 -18.15 -32.91
CA PHE A 592 2.15 -19.54 -33.16
C PHE A 592 2.83 -20.16 -34.39
N GLN A 593 3.20 -19.35 -35.38
CA GLN A 593 3.94 -19.81 -36.58
C GLN A 593 5.45 -19.93 -36.33
N GLY A 594 5.96 -19.45 -35.18
CA GLY A 594 7.38 -19.44 -34.88
C GLY A 594 8.18 -18.50 -35.78
N GLU A 595 7.52 -17.53 -36.41
CA GLU A 595 8.16 -16.55 -37.27
C GLU A 595 8.91 -15.54 -36.40
N LEU A 596 10.23 -15.58 -36.47
CA LEU A 596 11.08 -14.51 -35.97
C LEU A 596 10.65 -13.21 -36.64
N HIS A 597 10.11 -12.26 -35.88
CA HIS A 597 10.06 -10.89 -36.33
C HIS A 597 11.49 -10.49 -36.74
N ALA A 598 11.74 -10.32 -38.04
CA ALA A 598 13.02 -9.82 -38.53
C ALA A 598 13.35 -8.43 -37.91
N ALA A 599 12.30 -7.68 -37.55
CA ALA A 599 12.39 -6.46 -36.76
C ALA A 599 12.81 -6.67 -35.29
N ALA A 600 12.63 -7.86 -34.70
CA ALA A 600 13.06 -8.13 -33.31
C ALA A 600 14.56 -8.43 -33.21
N ARG A 601 15.17 -9.06 -34.23
CA ARG A 601 16.64 -9.17 -34.33
C ARG A 601 17.31 -7.82 -34.62
N GLY A 602 16.59 -6.90 -35.24
CA GLY A 602 17.01 -5.53 -35.52
C GLY A 602 16.46 -4.46 -34.56
N MET A 603 15.82 -4.83 -33.45
CA MET A 603 15.35 -3.92 -32.38
C MET A 603 15.82 -4.34 -30.99
N VAL A 604 16.86 -5.17 -30.94
CA VAL A 604 17.88 -5.13 -29.87
C VAL A 604 18.92 -4.02 -30.18
N THR A 605 18.74 -3.26 -31.27
CA THR A 605 19.40 -1.97 -31.42
C THR A 605 18.65 -0.94 -30.57
N LEU A 606 19.37 -0.39 -29.59
CA LEU A 606 19.26 0.95 -29.03
C LEU A 606 17.85 1.54 -28.93
N GLY A 607 17.41 1.83 -27.69
CA GLY A 607 16.15 2.49 -27.40
C GLY A 607 15.78 3.61 -28.38
N GLU A 608 14.68 3.40 -29.10
CA GLU A 608 13.98 4.45 -29.85
C GLU A 608 12.58 4.67 -29.25
N GLY A 609 12.47 4.64 -27.92
CA GLY A 609 11.25 5.08 -27.22
C GLY A 609 11.22 6.59 -26.97
N ILE A 610 12.38 7.24 -26.96
CA ILE A 610 12.54 8.69 -26.83
C ILE A 610 13.71 9.07 -27.74
N PRO A 611 13.52 9.94 -28.75
CA PRO A 611 14.64 10.50 -29.52
C PRO A 611 15.73 10.99 -28.58
N ARG A 612 17.00 10.72 -28.87
CA ARG A 612 18.13 11.13 -28.00
C ARG A 612 18.06 12.60 -27.58
N SER A 613 17.55 13.47 -28.46
CA SER A 613 17.29 14.89 -28.19
C SER A 613 16.27 15.13 -27.08
N GLU A 614 15.22 14.31 -27.01
CA GLU A 614 14.20 14.37 -25.96
C GLU A 614 14.72 13.78 -24.64
N TRP A 615 15.55 12.72 -24.67
CA TRP A 615 16.25 12.22 -23.49
C TRP A 615 17.22 13.26 -22.92
N GLU A 616 18.01 13.90 -23.78
CA GLU A 616 18.89 15.00 -23.42
C GLU A 616 18.09 16.18 -22.84
N ALA A 617 16.87 16.43 -23.33
CA ALA A 617 15.96 17.42 -22.76
C ALA A 617 15.42 17.01 -21.38
N VAL A 618 15.12 15.73 -21.12
CA VAL A 618 14.73 15.22 -19.79
C VAL A 618 15.87 15.40 -18.79
N VAL A 619 17.07 14.98 -19.19
CA VAL A 619 18.28 15.06 -18.35
C VAL A 619 18.63 16.52 -18.07
N GLU A 620 18.56 17.40 -19.08
CA GLU A 620 18.81 18.83 -18.91
C GLU A 620 17.73 19.50 -18.04
N ALA A 621 16.45 19.16 -18.22
CA ALA A 621 15.36 19.67 -17.37
C ALA A 621 15.53 19.25 -15.91
N ALA A 622 15.89 17.97 -15.67
CA ALA A 622 16.22 17.49 -14.34
C ALA A 622 17.45 18.21 -13.76
N ARG A 623 18.50 18.43 -14.58
CA ARG A 623 19.72 19.11 -14.16
C ARG A 623 19.49 20.59 -13.84
N VAL A 624 18.74 21.32 -14.66
CA VAL A 624 18.37 22.73 -14.45
C VAL A 624 17.56 22.89 -13.16
N GLU A 625 16.65 21.97 -12.88
CA GLU A 625 15.87 22.00 -11.64
C GLU A 625 16.74 21.69 -10.40
N ILE A 626 17.69 20.77 -10.54
CA ILE A 626 18.73 20.49 -9.53
C ILE A 626 19.62 21.71 -9.31
N ASP A 627 20.00 22.44 -10.37
CA ASP A 627 20.87 23.61 -10.29
C ASP A 627 20.15 24.85 -9.72
N ARG A 628 18.89 25.10 -10.08
CA ARG A 628 18.03 26.10 -9.40
C ARG A 628 17.91 25.82 -7.91
N TRP A 629 17.80 24.55 -7.54
CA TRP A 629 17.74 24.12 -6.15
C TRP A 629 19.08 24.32 -5.41
N ARG A 630 20.21 24.03 -6.05
CA ARG A 630 21.55 24.36 -5.52
C ARG A 630 21.69 25.85 -5.22
N GLN A 631 21.15 26.71 -6.08
CA GLN A 631 21.13 28.17 -5.88
C GLN A 631 20.19 28.60 -4.74
N LYS A 632 19.01 27.98 -4.60
CA LYS A 632 18.09 28.28 -3.49
C LYS A 632 18.63 27.87 -2.11
N ILE A 633 19.43 26.80 -2.04
CA ILE A 633 20.07 26.36 -0.78
C ILE A 633 21.28 27.22 -0.43
N SER A 634 22.02 27.68 -1.43
CA SER A 634 23.16 28.59 -1.21
C SER A 634 22.75 30.05 -0.96
N GLY A 635 21.54 30.45 -1.36
CA GLY A 635 21.00 31.79 -1.14
C GLY A 635 20.32 32.03 0.22
N GLY A 636 20.37 31.07 1.15
CA GLY A 636 19.73 31.15 2.47
C GLY A 636 20.62 31.62 3.62
N SER A 637 21.77 32.23 3.36
CA SER A 637 22.58 32.87 4.40
C SER A 637 23.31 34.11 3.87
N GLU A 638 22.69 35.28 3.99
CA GLU A 638 23.47 36.52 4.12
C GLU A 638 23.94 36.65 5.58
N ALA A 639 25.23 37.00 5.72
CA ALA A 639 26.01 37.27 6.95
C ALA A 639 26.42 36.01 7.77
N THR A 640 27.69 35.73 8.07
CA THR A 640 28.91 36.54 8.18
C THR A 640 30.16 35.72 7.83
N GLN A 641 31.11 36.37 7.16
CA GLN A 641 32.47 35.89 6.92
C GLN A 641 33.22 35.62 8.23
N SER A 642 33.73 34.39 8.41
CA SER A 642 35.06 34.16 9.00
C SER A 642 35.51 32.69 8.83
N GLY A 643 36.46 32.48 7.91
CA GLY A 643 37.57 31.54 8.06
C GLY A 643 37.31 30.03 8.01
N LEU A 644 37.28 29.44 6.81
CA LEU A 644 37.77 28.08 6.57
C LEU A 644 38.69 28.07 5.32
N PRO A 645 39.85 27.37 5.33
CA PRO A 645 40.82 27.43 4.25
C PRO A 645 40.34 26.67 3.02
N GLY A 646 40.56 27.26 1.85
CA GLY A 646 39.98 26.84 0.57
C GLY A 646 40.42 25.48 0.05
N ALA A 647 39.47 24.81 -0.61
CA ALA A 647 39.72 23.94 -1.74
C ALA A 647 38.89 24.46 -2.92
N VAL A 648 39.50 25.35 -3.70
CA VAL A 648 38.97 25.85 -4.97
C VAL A 648 38.90 24.68 -5.95
N TRP A 649 37.70 24.24 -6.31
CA TRP A 649 37.51 23.34 -7.44
C TRP A 649 37.64 24.17 -8.72
N LYS A 650 38.85 24.25 -9.29
CA LYS A 650 39.07 24.81 -10.63
C LYS A 650 38.55 23.81 -11.66
N GLY A 651 37.62 24.28 -12.50
CA GLY A 651 37.14 23.55 -13.65
C GLY A 651 38.26 23.20 -14.64
N GLY A 652 38.09 22.07 -15.32
CA GLY A 652 38.96 21.63 -16.40
C GLY A 652 38.33 20.43 -17.10
N ALA A 653 37.86 20.65 -18.32
CA ALA A 653 37.46 19.60 -19.25
C ALA A 653 38.66 18.69 -19.53
N ALA A 654 38.51 17.37 -19.34
CA ALA A 654 39.47 16.39 -19.84
C ALA A 654 38.75 15.11 -20.25
N ARG A 655 38.66 14.91 -21.56
CA ARG A 655 38.43 13.62 -22.22
C ARG A 655 39.40 12.59 -21.62
N HIS A 656 38.88 11.58 -20.92
CA HIS A 656 39.63 10.36 -20.61
C HIS A 656 38.93 9.18 -21.27
N VAL A 657 39.42 8.83 -22.47
CA VAL A 657 39.36 7.46 -22.98
C VAL A 657 40.31 6.66 -22.08
N MET A 658 39.77 5.84 -21.18
CA MET A 658 40.56 4.95 -20.33
C MET A 658 40.48 3.54 -20.90
N ALA A 659 41.61 3.08 -21.41
CA ALA A 659 41.87 1.70 -21.81
C ALA A 659 41.71 0.74 -20.61
N PHE A 660 41.26 -0.48 -20.90
CA PHE A 660 41.19 -1.58 -19.93
C PHE A 660 42.60 -1.94 -19.43
N PRO A 661 42.81 -2.17 -18.12
CA PRO A 661 44.08 -2.72 -17.65
C PRO A 661 44.15 -4.21 -17.97
N ASP A 662 45.27 -4.63 -18.54
CA ASP A 662 45.62 -6.04 -18.72
C ASP A 662 45.81 -6.75 -17.38
N LYS A 663 45.57 -8.07 -17.43
CA LYS A 663 45.69 -9.03 -16.33
C LYS A 663 47.07 -8.96 -15.68
N GLU A 664 47.16 -8.46 -14.45
CA GLU A 664 48.18 -8.88 -13.48
C GLU A 664 47.81 -8.52 -12.02
N THR A 665 47.73 -9.57 -11.19
CA THR A 665 47.98 -9.62 -9.73
C THR A 665 47.65 -8.39 -8.86
N VAL A 666 46.41 -8.28 -8.39
CA VAL A 666 46.07 -7.42 -7.23
C VAL A 666 46.18 -8.22 -5.93
N GLN A 667 47.20 -7.89 -5.13
CA GLN A 667 47.43 -8.45 -3.80
C GLN A 667 46.27 -8.15 -2.83
N TYR A 668 45.83 -9.20 -2.13
CA TYR A 668 44.90 -9.12 -1.00
C TYR A 668 45.54 -8.37 0.18
N GLY A 669 45.04 -7.17 0.47
CA GLY A 669 45.40 -6.41 1.67
C GLY A 669 44.20 -5.62 2.21
N ARG A 670 43.64 -6.06 3.34
CA ARG A 670 42.61 -5.33 4.09
C ARG A 670 43.15 -3.95 4.49
N ARG A 671 42.81 -2.89 3.75
CA ARG A 671 42.87 -1.52 4.31
C ARG A 671 41.71 -1.37 5.29
N LYS A 672 42.01 -1.39 6.60
CA LYS A 672 41.09 -0.94 7.64
C LYS A 672 40.70 0.51 7.33
N ARG A 673 39.46 0.72 6.87
CA ARG A 673 38.85 2.05 6.76
C ARG A 673 38.84 2.65 8.17
N LYS A 674 39.67 3.66 8.44
CA LYS A 674 39.57 4.46 9.67
C LYS A 674 38.17 5.07 9.67
N ARG A 675 37.29 4.59 10.55
CA ARG A 675 36.06 5.30 10.89
C ARG A 675 36.50 6.58 11.58
N GLU A 676 36.19 7.72 10.99
CA GLU A 676 36.19 8.98 11.73
C GLU A 676 35.20 8.82 12.87
N THR A 677 35.70 8.90 14.10
CA THR A 677 34.86 8.89 15.30
C THR A 677 34.05 10.19 15.28
N PRO A 678 32.71 10.18 15.24
CA PRO A 678 31.93 11.40 15.34
C PRO A 678 32.32 12.12 16.62
N THR A 679 32.60 13.42 16.55
CA THR A 679 32.81 14.29 17.71
C THR A 679 31.65 14.06 18.69
N ALA A 680 31.95 13.84 19.98
CA ALA A 680 30.94 13.48 20.96
C ALA A 680 29.85 14.56 21.05
N VAL A 681 28.68 14.27 20.48
CA VAL A 681 27.52 15.15 20.52
C VAL A 681 27.09 15.30 21.98
N ILE A 682 27.05 16.53 22.49
CA ILE A 682 26.55 16.78 23.83
C ILE A 682 25.03 16.56 23.79
N LYS A 683 24.53 15.67 24.64
CA LYS A 683 23.15 15.20 24.63
C LYS A 683 22.40 15.58 25.89
N ARG A 684 21.10 15.83 25.76
CA ARG A 684 20.17 16.07 26.87
C ARG A 684 19.08 15.01 26.84
N LYS A 685 18.73 14.46 28.01
CA LYS A 685 17.58 13.57 28.19
C LYS A 685 16.39 14.39 28.68
N VAL A 686 15.24 14.23 28.04
CA VAL A 686 14.01 14.99 28.34
C VAL A 686 12.90 14.00 28.62
N ARG A 687 12.16 14.19 29.71
CA ARG A 687 10.96 13.43 30.03
C ARG A 687 9.74 14.23 29.65
N LEU A 688 8.85 13.64 28.87
CA LEU A 688 7.59 14.22 28.43
C LEU A 688 6.43 13.51 29.12
N ARG A 689 5.45 14.28 29.58
CA ARG A 689 4.11 13.76 29.91
C ARG A 689 3.18 14.08 28.75
N TYR A 690 2.44 13.08 28.27
CA TYR A 690 1.52 13.25 27.15
C TYR A 690 0.14 12.64 27.43
N ALA A 691 -0.85 13.18 26.72
CA ALA A 691 -2.19 12.63 26.61
C ALA A 691 -2.35 11.83 25.32
N LYS A 692 -3.17 10.78 25.40
CA LYS A 692 -3.63 9.93 24.31
C LYS A 692 -5.14 9.75 24.51
N THR A 693 -5.94 10.57 23.85
CA THR A 693 -7.40 10.69 24.04
C THR A 693 -8.12 10.70 22.70
N GLY A 694 -9.45 10.78 22.71
CA GLY A 694 -10.25 10.79 21.48
C GLY A 694 -9.95 9.58 20.57
N PRO A 695 -9.86 9.75 19.25
CA PRO A 695 -9.53 8.68 18.31
C PRO A 695 -8.15 8.05 18.57
N ALA A 696 -7.17 8.82 19.06
CA ALA A 696 -5.81 8.33 19.28
C ALA A 696 -5.72 7.20 20.31
N ARG A 697 -6.72 7.02 21.19
CA ARG A 697 -6.78 5.91 22.17
C ARG A 697 -6.69 4.53 21.52
N PHE A 698 -7.12 4.41 20.27
CA PHE A 698 -7.10 3.17 19.48
C PHE A 698 -5.76 2.87 18.80
N LEU A 699 -4.79 3.79 18.86
CA LEU A 699 -3.43 3.54 18.38
C LEU A 699 -2.71 2.56 19.31
N SER A 700 -2.01 1.59 18.75
CA SER A 700 -1.18 0.64 19.52
C SER A 700 0.10 1.32 20.05
N HIS A 701 0.84 0.61 20.90
CA HIS A 701 2.15 1.10 21.34
C HIS A 701 3.13 1.32 20.18
N LEU A 702 3.16 0.41 19.20
CA LEU A 702 4.02 0.54 18.02
C LEU A 702 3.63 1.72 17.14
N ASP A 703 2.33 2.02 17.04
CA ASP A 703 1.85 3.20 16.32
C ASP A 703 2.31 4.49 17.02
N MET A 704 2.23 4.53 18.36
CA MET A 704 2.74 5.67 19.13
C MET A 704 4.24 5.90 18.94
N VAL A 705 5.04 4.82 18.86
CA VAL A 705 6.47 4.92 18.56
C VAL A 705 6.70 5.62 17.22
N ARG A 706 5.93 5.27 16.19
CA ARG A 706 6.00 5.87 14.85
C ARG A 706 5.52 7.32 14.86
N VAL A 707 4.42 7.62 15.56
CA VAL A 707 3.87 8.97 15.72
C VAL A 707 4.92 9.91 16.31
N PHE A 708 5.55 9.55 17.43
CA PHE A 708 6.56 10.39 18.07
C PHE A 708 7.83 10.54 17.24
N HIS A 709 8.29 9.47 16.60
CA HIS A 709 9.43 9.54 15.70
C HIS A 709 9.19 10.55 14.58
N ARG A 710 8.08 10.41 13.85
CA ARG A 710 7.76 11.29 12.72
C ARG A 710 7.46 12.72 13.14
N SER A 711 6.75 12.91 14.26
CA SER A 711 6.48 14.26 14.77
C SER A 711 7.77 14.99 15.12
N ALA A 712 8.74 14.28 15.71
CA ALA A 712 10.05 14.85 16.01
C ALA A 712 10.87 15.16 14.75
N GLU A 713 10.85 14.28 13.73
CA GLU A 713 11.49 14.54 12.44
C GLU A 713 10.86 15.74 11.70
N LEU A 714 9.53 15.83 11.66
CA LEU A 714 8.80 16.94 11.04
C LEU A 714 9.04 18.27 11.78
N ALA A 715 9.14 18.22 13.10
CA ALA A 715 9.49 19.34 13.96
C ALA A 715 10.96 19.77 13.86
N GLY A 716 11.81 19.03 13.16
CA GLY A 716 13.25 19.30 13.07
C GLY A 716 13.99 19.11 14.40
N ILE A 717 13.48 18.26 15.29
CA ILE A 717 14.12 17.96 16.57
C ILE A 717 15.32 17.04 16.35
N PRO A 718 16.54 17.42 16.76
CA PRO A 718 17.73 16.62 16.52
C PRO A 718 17.78 15.44 17.51
N LEU A 719 17.18 14.31 17.13
CA LEU A 719 17.17 13.09 17.94
C LEU A 719 18.55 12.42 17.97
N VAL A 720 18.94 11.88 19.12
CA VAL A 720 20.13 11.03 19.25
C VAL A 720 19.79 9.60 18.85
N TYR A 721 20.61 8.99 17.99
CA TYR A 721 20.40 7.62 17.51
C TYR A 721 21.29 6.58 18.22
N SER A 722 20.86 5.31 18.16
CA SER A 722 21.61 4.15 18.65
C SER A 722 22.80 3.83 17.74
N GLN A 723 23.83 3.19 18.31
CA GLN A 723 25.02 2.75 17.57
C GLN A 723 24.77 1.33 17.05
N GLY A 724 24.67 1.13 15.73
CA GLY A 724 24.35 -0.17 15.15
C GLY A 724 24.24 -0.18 13.62
N LYS A 725 23.89 -1.34 13.04
CA LYS A 725 23.63 -1.47 11.58
C LYS A 725 22.32 -0.78 11.15
N HIS A 726 21.36 -0.67 12.06
CA HIS A 726 20.10 0.06 11.90
C HIS A 726 19.96 1.06 13.05
N PRO A 727 20.44 2.30 12.90
CA PRO A 727 20.35 3.31 13.94
C PRO A 727 18.88 3.64 14.21
N THR A 728 18.48 3.58 15.48
CA THR A 728 17.13 3.90 15.95
C THR A 728 17.19 5.08 16.93
N PRO A 729 16.19 5.97 16.92
CA PRO A 729 16.15 7.07 17.87
C PRO A 729 16.09 6.57 19.31
N ARG A 730 16.82 7.23 20.20
CA ARG A 730 16.83 6.93 21.63
C ARG A 730 15.62 7.54 22.32
N ILE A 731 14.49 6.87 22.16
CA ILE A 731 13.24 7.15 22.86
C ILE A 731 12.88 5.92 23.71
N SER A 732 12.60 6.13 24.99
CA SER A 732 12.16 5.10 25.93
C SER A 732 10.77 5.45 26.43
N TYR A 733 9.86 4.48 26.43
CA TYR A 733 8.47 4.70 26.80
C TYR A 733 8.17 4.10 28.17
N GLY A 734 7.16 4.63 28.86
CA GLY A 734 6.57 3.96 30.02
C GLY A 734 5.83 2.66 29.64
N PRO A 735 5.26 1.95 30.63
CA PRO A 735 4.47 0.74 30.41
C PRO A 735 3.36 0.97 29.37
N PRO A 736 3.24 0.10 28.35
CA PRO A 736 2.35 0.32 27.22
C PRO A 736 0.88 0.29 27.67
N LEU A 737 0.12 1.26 27.17
CA LEU A 737 -1.33 1.31 27.33
C LEU A 737 -2.02 0.44 26.27
N ALA A 738 -3.04 -0.33 26.67
CA ALA A 738 -3.84 -1.12 25.73
C ALA A 738 -4.60 -0.23 24.74
N ALA A 739 -4.81 -0.70 23.51
CA ALA A 739 -5.63 0.00 22.52
C ALA A 739 -7.09 0.09 23.00
N GLY A 740 -7.74 1.23 22.75
CA GLY A 740 -9.09 1.55 23.21
C GLY A 740 -9.13 2.30 24.54
N ILE A 741 -8.01 2.34 25.28
CA ILE A 741 -7.91 3.05 26.56
C ILE A 741 -7.29 4.43 26.34
N ALA A 742 -7.94 5.46 26.88
CA ALA A 742 -7.43 6.82 26.89
C ALA A 742 -6.44 7.03 28.04
N SER A 743 -5.60 8.07 27.96
CA SER A 743 -4.79 8.49 29.10
C SER A 743 -4.40 9.96 29.02
N VAL A 744 -4.21 10.58 30.17
CA VAL A 744 -3.61 11.91 30.35
C VAL A 744 -2.31 11.87 31.15
N ALA A 745 -1.80 10.67 31.42
CA ALA A 745 -0.68 10.41 32.30
C ALA A 745 0.31 9.41 31.69
N GLU A 746 0.56 9.52 30.39
CA GLU A 746 1.61 8.77 29.71
C GLU A 746 2.95 9.47 29.78
N TYR A 747 4.03 8.70 29.80
CA TYR A 747 5.38 9.25 29.89
C TYR A 747 6.31 8.63 28.85
N LEU A 748 7.22 9.44 28.32
CA LEU A 748 8.35 8.99 27.52
C LEU A 748 9.60 9.81 27.83
N ASP A 749 10.76 9.20 27.64
CA ASP A 749 12.07 9.80 27.72
C ASP A 749 12.68 9.88 26.31
N MET A 750 13.18 11.05 25.92
CA MET A 750 13.79 11.32 24.61
C MET A 750 15.21 11.88 24.79
N GLU A 751 16.20 11.36 24.06
CA GLU A 751 17.54 11.96 23.97
C GLU A 751 17.64 12.87 22.74
N VAL A 752 18.01 14.13 22.95
CA VAL A 752 18.19 15.15 21.90
C VAL A 752 19.58 15.77 21.94
N GLU A 753 20.08 16.23 20.78
CA GLU A 753 21.32 16.99 20.67
C GLU A 753 21.17 18.41 21.25
N ILE A 754 22.25 18.98 21.78
CA ILE A 754 22.24 20.32 22.39
C ILE A 754 22.51 21.41 21.34
N GLY A 755 21.53 22.30 21.15
CA GLY A 755 21.62 23.52 20.36
C GLY A 755 20.29 24.27 20.33
N ALA A 756 20.29 25.53 20.77
CA ALA A 756 19.13 26.40 21.07
C ALA A 756 18.16 25.85 22.14
N GLU A 757 17.61 26.73 22.98
CA GLU A 757 16.51 26.39 23.91
C GLU A 757 15.23 26.15 23.10
N VAL A 758 15.16 24.99 22.46
CA VAL A 758 14.00 24.58 21.67
C VAL A 758 12.88 24.19 22.63
N ASN A 759 11.72 24.86 22.53
CA ASN A 759 10.52 24.45 23.23
C ASN A 759 9.96 23.17 22.58
N ILE A 760 10.51 22.02 22.98
CA ILE A 760 10.16 20.69 22.46
C ILE A 760 8.66 20.43 22.58
N GLN A 761 8.02 20.88 23.67
CA GLN A 761 6.59 20.71 23.85
C GLN A 761 5.79 21.46 22.78
N HIS A 762 6.11 22.72 22.52
CA HIS A 762 5.41 23.51 21.50
C HIS A 762 5.61 22.92 20.11
N LEU A 763 6.87 22.60 19.74
CA LEU A 763 7.17 22.02 18.44
C LEU A 763 6.51 20.66 18.22
N LEU A 764 6.58 19.74 19.20
CA LEU A 764 5.93 18.44 19.04
C LEU A 764 4.41 18.60 18.90
N ASN A 765 3.78 19.47 19.69
CA ASN A 765 2.32 19.67 19.61
C ASN A 765 1.85 20.28 18.28
N GLU A 766 2.72 20.96 17.52
CA GLU A 766 2.40 21.43 16.17
C GLU A 766 2.25 20.28 15.16
N PHE A 767 3.00 19.19 15.38
CA PHE A 767 3.07 18.06 14.45
C PHE A 767 2.44 16.77 14.99
N LEU A 768 1.92 16.75 16.22
CA LEU A 768 1.22 15.59 16.77
C LEU A 768 -0.21 15.48 16.21
N PRO A 769 -0.72 14.26 16.00
CA PRO A 769 -2.06 14.04 15.46
C PRO A 769 -3.13 14.34 16.51
N GLU A 770 -4.36 14.51 16.05
CA GLU A 770 -5.52 14.71 16.92
C GLU A 770 -5.61 13.61 17.99
N GLY A 771 -5.83 14.04 19.24
CA GLY A 771 -5.90 13.15 20.40
C GLY A 771 -4.55 12.84 21.05
N VAL A 772 -3.42 13.25 20.47
CA VAL A 772 -2.09 13.16 21.12
C VAL A 772 -1.58 14.56 21.45
N GLN A 773 -1.20 14.78 22.70
CA GLN A 773 -0.72 16.10 23.15
C GLN A 773 0.35 15.97 24.22
N ILE A 774 1.49 16.65 24.07
CA ILE A 774 2.45 16.88 25.14
C ILE A 774 1.86 17.89 26.12
N LEU A 775 1.66 17.44 27.36
CA LEU A 775 1.11 18.25 28.44
C LEU A 775 2.22 18.97 29.20
N GLN A 776 3.34 18.30 29.46
CA GLN A 776 4.47 18.83 30.21
C GLN A 776 5.79 18.21 29.72
N TYR A 777 6.90 18.94 29.87
CA TYR A 777 8.24 18.40 29.66
C TYR A 777 9.22 18.88 30.73
N LYS A 778 10.24 18.06 31.03
CA LYS A 778 11.33 18.40 31.96
C LYS A 778 12.63 17.77 31.51
N GLY A 779 13.73 18.50 31.61
CA GLY A 779 15.06 17.90 31.45
C GLY A 779 15.35 16.99 32.64
N ILE A 780 15.87 15.79 32.38
CA ILE A 780 16.23 14.82 33.42
C ILE A 780 17.72 14.45 33.32
N TYR A 781 18.30 14.05 34.44
CA TYR A 781 19.68 13.57 34.47
C TYR A 781 19.81 12.21 33.77
N SER A 782 20.97 11.97 33.17
CA SER A 782 21.24 10.73 32.44
C SER A 782 21.22 9.46 33.31
N LYS A 783 21.45 9.60 34.63
CA LYS A 783 21.47 8.51 35.60
C LYS A 783 20.09 8.10 36.14
N VAL A 784 19.01 8.82 35.80
CA VAL A 784 17.67 8.47 36.28
C VAL A 784 17.26 7.11 35.69
N PRO A 785 16.77 6.14 36.50
CA PRO A 785 16.31 4.84 36.01
C PRO A 785 15.19 4.97 34.97
N SER A 786 14.99 3.92 34.17
CA SER A 786 13.98 3.92 33.11
C SER A 786 12.56 4.02 33.67
N LEU A 787 11.63 4.57 32.87
CA LEU A 787 10.23 4.69 33.25
C LEU A 787 9.62 3.34 33.67
N GLY A 788 9.94 2.25 32.96
CA GLY A 788 9.47 0.92 33.31
C GLY A 788 10.02 0.36 34.63
N ALA A 789 11.13 0.89 35.15
CA ALA A 789 11.70 0.47 36.43
C ALA A 789 11.13 1.26 37.63
N ILE A 790 10.74 2.52 37.42
CA ILE A 790 10.31 3.42 38.50
C ILE A 790 8.78 3.44 38.69
N LEU A 791 8.01 3.22 37.62
CA LEU A 791 6.56 3.30 37.67
C LEU A 791 5.98 2.06 38.35
N ASN A 792 5.33 2.26 39.50
CA ASN A 792 4.83 1.15 40.33
C ASN A 792 3.36 1.28 40.76
N ARG A 793 2.66 2.35 40.36
CA ARG A 793 1.21 2.51 40.55
C ARG A 793 0.57 3.20 39.36
N ALA A 794 -0.63 2.75 38.98
CA ALA A 794 -1.47 3.40 37.99
C ALA A 794 -2.91 3.55 38.50
N GLU A 795 -3.56 4.65 38.11
CA GLU A 795 -4.96 4.94 38.41
C GLU A 795 -5.75 5.06 37.11
N TYR A 796 -6.91 4.43 37.09
CA TYR A 796 -7.84 4.41 35.96
C TYR A 796 -9.21 4.89 36.38
N GLU A 797 -9.85 5.66 35.53
CA GLU A 797 -11.23 6.10 35.63
C GLU A 797 -12.05 5.39 34.56
N VAL A 798 -13.16 4.76 34.96
CA VAL A 798 -14.05 4.01 34.07
C VAL A 798 -15.42 4.64 34.09
N HIS A 799 -15.85 5.15 32.95
CA HIS A 799 -17.16 5.74 32.75
C HIS A 799 -18.11 4.68 32.18
N LEU A 800 -19.11 4.28 32.96
CA LEU A 800 -20.04 3.20 32.60
C LEU A 800 -21.14 3.66 31.61
N GLY A 801 -21.33 4.97 31.45
CA GLY A 801 -22.42 5.55 30.66
C GLY A 801 -23.78 5.43 31.35
N ASP A 802 -24.83 5.94 30.71
CA ASP A 802 -26.18 6.03 31.31
C ASP A 802 -26.95 4.70 31.33
N GLN A 803 -26.46 3.69 30.61
CA GLN A 803 -27.18 2.42 30.40
C GLN A 803 -26.77 1.31 31.38
N VAL A 804 -25.68 1.48 32.12
CA VAL A 804 -25.17 0.48 33.06
C VAL A 804 -25.27 1.04 34.48
N SER A 805 -26.20 0.49 35.26
CA SER A 805 -26.27 0.74 36.69
C SER A 805 -25.32 -0.22 37.41
N MET A 806 -24.35 0.32 38.15
CA MET A 806 -23.45 -0.49 38.95
C MET A 806 -24.09 -0.83 40.30
N ASP A 807 -24.07 -2.10 40.68
CA ASP A 807 -24.41 -2.54 42.03
C ASP A 807 -23.14 -2.55 42.90
N ALA A 808 -23.19 -1.88 44.06
CA ALA A 808 -22.08 -1.84 45.00
C ALA A 808 -21.63 -3.25 45.43
N GLY A 809 -22.57 -4.21 45.48
CA GLY A 809 -22.29 -5.59 45.82
C GLY A 809 -21.35 -6.32 44.85
N TRP A 810 -21.21 -5.86 43.59
CA TRP A 810 -20.28 -6.46 42.63
C TRP A 810 -18.82 -6.21 43.02
N ILE A 811 -18.52 -4.97 43.43
CA ILE A 811 -17.18 -4.59 43.89
C ILE A 811 -16.85 -5.31 45.19
N GLU A 812 -17.78 -5.32 46.14
CA GLU A 812 -17.61 -6.01 47.42
C GLU A 812 -17.34 -7.51 47.21
N ALA A 813 -18.13 -8.16 46.35
CA ALA A 813 -17.96 -9.56 46.01
C ALA A 813 -16.62 -9.83 45.31
N TRP A 814 -16.16 -8.94 44.41
CA TRP A 814 -14.86 -9.08 43.76
C TRP A 814 -13.71 -8.88 44.75
N GLN A 815 -13.79 -7.87 45.61
CA GLN A 815 -12.76 -7.57 46.62
C GLN A 815 -12.64 -8.68 47.68
N ALA A 816 -13.74 -9.35 48.02
CA ALA A 816 -13.77 -10.47 48.96
C ALA A 816 -13.10 -11.76 48.42
N ARG A 817 -12.84 -11.85 47.11
CA ARG A 817 -12.12 -13.00 46.53
C ARG A 817 -10.67 -13.02 47.02
N LYS A 818 -10.22 -14.20 47.45
CA LYS A 818 -8.81 -14.44 47.81
C LYS A 818 -7.89 -14.46 46.60
N GLU A 819 -8.39 -15.02 45.50
CA GLU A 819 -7.67 -15.20 44.24
C GLU A 819 -8.61 -14.91 43.07
N VAL A 820 -8.08 -14.33 42.00
CA VAL A 820 -8.76 -14.08 40.72
C VAL A 820 -7.82 -14.58 39.60
N PRO A 821 -7.83 -15.89 39.31
CA PRO A 821 -6.95 -16.46 38.29
C PRO A 821 -7.42 -16.09 36.88
N ILE A 822 -6.47 -15.72 36.02
CA ILE A 822 -6.69 -15.49 34.59
C ILE A 822 -5.63 -16.21 33.74
N GLN A 823 -5.98 -16.52 32.51
CA GLN A 823 -5.04 -17.10 31.55
C GLN A 823 -4.34 -16.01 30.73
N ARG A 824 -3.00 -15.99 30.76
CA ARG A 824 -2.16 -15.09 29.95
C ARG A 824 -1.31 -15.90 28.97
N ALA A 825 -1.36 -15.52 27.70
CA ALA A 825 -0.39 -15.99 26.72
C ALA A 825 0.95 -15.26 26.92
N VAL A 826 2.00 -15.99 27.27
CA VAL A 826 3.37 -15.48 27.41
C VAL A 826 4.27 -16.30 26.48
N LYS A 827 4.83 -15.65 25.44
CA LYS A 827 5.67 -16.30 24.42
C LYS A 827 5.03 -17.55 23.78
N GLY A 828 3.72 -17.55 23.60
CA GLY A 828 2.96 -18.67 23.00
C GLY A 828 2.52 -19.75 23.99
N GLU A 829 2.94 -19.70 25.26
CA GLU A 829 2.45 -20.58 26.32
C GLU A 829 1.34 -19.90 27.12
N ILE A 830 0.28 -20.64 27.46
CA ILE A 830 -0.77 -20.15 28.35
C ILE A 830 -0.31 -20.38 29.79
N ARG A 831 -0.25 -19.31 30.58
CA ARG A 831 0.09 -19.34 32.00
C ARG A 831 -1.05 -18.78 32.81
N GLU A 832 -1.34 -19.40 33.94
CA GLU A 832 -2.28 -18.87 34.91
C GLU A 832 -1.59 -17.81 35.78
N VAL A 833 -2.26 -16.67 35.96
CA VAL A 833 -1.79 -15.55 36.78
C VAL A 833 -2.94 -15.06 37.64
N ASP A 834 -2.74 -15.03 38.96
CA ASP A 834 -3.69 -14.37 39.88
C ASP A 834 -3.51 -12.86 39.81
N ILE A 835 -4.58 -12.14 39.46
CA ILE A 835 -4.57 -10.67 39.39
C ILE A 835 -5.03 -9.96 40.66
N ARG A 836 -5.60 -10.68 41.63
CA ARG A 836 -6.13 -10.08 42.88
C ARG A 836 -5.11 -9.25 43.65
N PRO A 837 -3.83 -9.66 43.78
CA PRO A 837 -2.83 -8.91 44.57
C PRO A 837 -2.46 -7.56 43.96
N PHE A 838 -2.63 -7.38 42.65
CA PHE A 838 -2.23 -6.16 41.96
C PHE A 838 -3.31 -5.08 41.98
N VAL A 839 -4.55 -5.41 42.36
CA VAL A 839 -5.65 -4.44 42.46
C VAL A 839 -5.71 -3.90 43.88
N ARG A 840 -5.36 -2.63 44.03
CA ARG A 840 -5.25 -1.96 45.32
C ARG A 840 -6.62 -1.60 45.90
N GLU A 841 -7.42 -0.90 45.11
CA GLU A 841 -8.74 -0.42 45.53
C GLU A 841 -9.65 -0.14 44.34
N PHE A 842 -10.95 -0.15 44.63
CA PHE A 842 -11.99 0.40 43.77
C PHE A 842 -12.68 1.52 44.55
N ARG A 843 -12.86 2.68 43.92
CA ARG A 843 -13.66 3.78 44.47
C ARG A 843 -14.76 4.15 43.50
N TRP A 844 -15.96 4.39 44.00
CA TRP A 844 -17.10 4.83 43.20
C TRP A 844 -17.38 6.30 43.50
N GLU A 845 -17.24 7.15 42.48
CA GLU A 845 -17.38 8.60 42.59
C GLU A 845 -18.19 9.12 41.41
N GLU A 846 -19.26 9.89 41.66
CA GLU A 846 -20.01 10.64 40.64
C GLU A 846 -20.31 9.87 39.33
N ASN A 847 -20.75 8.62 39.45
CA ASN A 847 -21.05 7.69 38.33
C ASN A 847 -19.82 7.19 37.56
N ARG A 848 -18.67 7.10 38.23
CA ARG A 848 -17.40 6.65 37.68
C ARG A 848 -16.73 5.68 38.64
N LEU A 849 -16.14 4.63 38.07
CA LEU A 849 -15.37 3.67 38.83
C LEU A 849 -13.88 4.00 38.71
N ILE A 850 -13.27 4.38 39.82
CA ILE A 850 -11.83 4.56 39.93
C ILE A 850 -11.20 3.24 40.36
N VAL A 851 -10.22 2.77 39.58
CA VAL A 851 -9.48 1.53 39.83
C VAL A 851 -8.01 1.86 39.97
N THR A 852 -7.43 1.52 41.12
CA THR A 852 -5.99 1.69 41.37
C THR A 852 -5.31 0.33 41.31
N VAL A 853 -4.26 0.22 40.49
CA VAL A 853 -3.45 -1.00 40.35
C VAL A 853 -1.99 -0.71 40.68
N ASP A 854 -1.37 -1.65 41.39
CA ASP A 854 0.02 -1.62 41.79
C ASP A 854 0.87 -2.56 40.90
N VAL A 855 2.17 -2.27 40.79
CA VAL A 855 3.17 -3.15 40.18
C VAL A 855 3.97 -3.79 41.31
N ILE A 856 3.92 -5.12 41.40
CA ILE A 856 4.59 -5.91 42.44
C ILE A 856 5.56 -6.87 41.73
N ASP A 857 6.84 -6.83 42.09
CA ASP A 857 7.92 -7.63 41.47
C ASP A 857 7.96 -7.51 39.94
N GLY A 858 7.73 -6.31 39.41
CA GLY A 858 7.68 -6.04 37.96
C GLY A 858 6.46 -6.63 37.24
N ARG A 859 5.45 -7.13 37.97
CA ARG A 859 4.19 -7.67 37.44
C ARG A 859 3.01 -6.80 37.89
N THR A 860 1.96 -6.77 37.08
CA THR A 860 0.73 -6.02 37.39
C THR A 860 -0.50 -6.67 36.73
N ALA A 861 -1.69 -6.23 37.11
CA ALA A 861 -2.95 -6.55 36.43
C ALA A 861 -3.19 -5.59 35.26
N LYS A 862 -3.66 -6.07 34.10
CA LYS A 862 -4.16 -5.17 33.06
C LYS A 862 -5.55 -4.72 33.46
N ILE A 863 -5.84 -3.42 33.32
CA ILE A 863 -7.16 -2.89 33.63
C ILE A 863 -8.28 -3.61 32.86
N THR A 864 -8.04 -4.05 31.62
CA THR A 864 -9.01 -4.84 30.84
C THR A 864 -9.33 -6.19 31.49
N GLU A 865 -8.35 -6.84 32.12
CA GLU A 865 -8.54 -8.11 32.83
C GLU A 865 -9.32 -7.89 34.13
N VAL A 866 -9.05 -6.78 34.83
CA VAL A 866 -9.80 -6.39 36.03
C VAL A 866 -11.27 -6.13 35.69
N LEU A 867 -11.54 -5.36 34.64
CA LEU A 867 -12.91 -5.04 34.22
C LEU A 867 -13.64 -6.26 33.65
N GLU A 868 -12.98 -7.10 32.86
CA GLU A 868 -13.58 -8.36 32.37
C GLU A 868 -14.04 -9.23 33.56
N THR A 869 -13.16 -9.46 34.56
CA THR A 869 -13.50 -10.31 35.72
C THR A 869 -14.52 -9.68 36.68
N LEU A 870 -14.69 -8.35 36.63
CA LEU A 870 -15.68 -7.62 37.41
C LEU A 870 -17.06 -7.61 36.73
N PHE A 871 -17.13 -7.35 35.42
CA PHE A 871 -18.40 -7.10 34.72
C PHE A 871 -18.96 -8.31 33.95
N SER A 872 -18.10 -9.18 33.40
CA SER A 872 -18.51 -10.34 32.60
C SER A 872 -19.43 -11.33 33.36
N PRO A 873 -19.22 -11.62 34.67
CA PRO A 873 -20.14 -12.45 35.45
C PRO A 873 -21.57 -11.91 35.56
N HIS A 874 -21.77 -10.63 35.27
CA HIS A 874 -23.06 -9.94 35.31
C HIS A 874 -23.63 -9.67 33.92
N GLY A 875 -23.03 -10.25 32.86
CA GLY A 875 -23.48 -10.08 31.48
C GLY A 875 -23.19 -8.69 30.90
N VAL A 876 -22.30 -7.92 31.53
CA VAL A 876 -21.95 -6.56 31.12
C VAL A 876 -20.61 -6.59 30.39
N ASP A 877 -20.59 -6.14 29.13
CA ASP A 877 -19.36 -6.04 28.34
C ASP A 877 -18.62 -4.74 28.69
N TYR A 878 -17.40 -4.85 29.20
CA TYR A 878 -16.63 -3.67 29.59
C TYR A 878 -16.16 -2.82 28.39
N ARG A 879 -16.12 -3.39 27.18
CA ARG A 879 -15.58 -2.72 25.98
C ARG A 879 -16.42 -1.52 25.54
N GLN A 880 -17.66 -1.43 26.01
CA GLN A 880 -18.52 -0.27 25.80
C GLN A 880 -18.14 0.95 26.66
N PHE A 881 -17.32 0.75 27.71
CA PHE A 881 -16.95 1.80 28.64
C PHE A 881 -15.82 2.68 28.10
N LEU A 882 -15.87 3.97 28.47
CA LEU A 882 -14.71 4.85 28.30
C LEU A 882 -13.79 4.64 29.50
N ILE A 883 -12.61 4.08 29.24
CA ILE A 883 -11.56 3.86 30.25
C ILE A 883 -10.46 4.89 30.01
N GLN A 884 -10.05 5.59 31.06
CA GLN A 884 -9.00 6.60 31.02
C GLN A 884 -7.99 6.39 32.14
N ARG A 885 -6.69 6.25 31.81
CA ARG A 885 -5.61 6.30 32.80
C ARG A 885 -5.34 7.75 33.20
N THR A 886 -5.71 8.10 34.42
CA THR A 886 -5.61 9.46 35.01
C THR A 886 -4.26 9.71 35.67
N GLY A 887 -3.59 8.66 36.15
CA GLY A 887 -2.34 8.78 36.89
C GLY A 887 -1.40 7.60 36.68
N GLN A 888 -0.10 7.89 36.68
CA GLN A 888 0.97 6.92 36.92
C GLN A 888 1.94 7.54 37.92
N PHE A 889 2.34 6.75 38.92
CA PHE A 889 3.05 7.25 40.08
C PHE A 889 4.27 6.38 40.41
N VAL A 890 5.18 7.02 41.14
CA VAL A 890 6.31 6.38 41.81
C VAL A 890 6.02 6.44 43.30
N VAL A 891 5.67 5.31 43.89
CA VAL A 891 5.36 5.18 45.31
C VAL A 891 6.60 4.68 46.03
N THR A 892 7.13 5.48 46.94
CA THR A 892 8.18 5.08 47.89
C THR A 892 7.57 4.86 49.27
N GLU A 893 8.37 4.46 50.25
CA GLU A 893 7.90 4.33 51.65
C GLU A 893 7.36 5.66 52.20
N ASP A 894 7.94 6.79 51.77
CA ASP A 894 7.67 8.12 52.34
C ASP A 894 6.74 9.00 51.50
N ALA A 895 6.57 8.72 50.19
CA ALA A 895 5.86 9.63 49.28
C ALA A 895 5.26 8.96 48.04
N ILE A 896 4.26 9.63 47.46
CA ILE A 896 3.75 9.36 46.10
C ILE A 896 4.26 10.48 45.20
N LEU A 897 5.16 10.15 44.28
CA LEU A 897 5.84 11.11 43.42
C LEU A 897 5.32 11.04 41.98
N SER A 898 5.27 12.20 41.34
CA SER A 898 5.13 12.32 39.88
C SER A 898 6.39 11.80 39.19
N PRO A 899 6.29 11.07 38.08
CA PRO A 899 7.44 10.64 37.29
C PRO A 899 8.32 11.79 36.78
N LEU A 900 7.79 13.01 36.70
CA LEU A 900 8.55 14.22 36.36
C LEU A 900 9.42 14.73 37.51
N ASP A 901 9.13 14.37 38.75
CA ASP A 901 9.79 14.91 39.95
C ASP A 901 10.77 13.94 40.60
N VAL A 902 10.98 12.79 39.96
CA VAL A 902 11.96 11.79 40.36
C VAL A 902 13.38 12.34 40.22
N LEU A 903 14.08 12.46 41.35
CA LEU A 903 15.49 12.79 41.42
C LEU A 903 16.36 11.52 41.36
N PRO A 904 17.63 11.62 40.91
CA PRO A 904 18.56 10.49 40.87
C PRO A 904 18.70 9.76 42.22
N ASP A 905 18.65 10.51 43.32
CA ASP A 905 18.92 10.00 44.68
C ASP A 905 17.68 9.35 45.34
N ALA A 906 16.52 9.35 44.68
CA ALA A 906 15.26 8.83 45.22
C ALA A 906 15.18 7.28 45.26
N PHE A 907 16.14 6.59 44.63
CA PHE A 907 16.28 5.14 44.67
C PHE A 907 17.72 4.86 45.10
N GLY A 908 17.96 4.58 46.38
CA GLY A 908 19.31 4.47 46.93
C GLY A 908 20.21 3.50 46.16
N GLY A 909 21.39 3.98 45.75
CA GLY A 909 22.54 3.19 45.27
C GLY A 909 22.79 3.24 43.77
#